data_AF-A0A957WUH4-F1
#
_entry.id   AF-A0A957WUH4-F1
#
_cell.length_a   1.000
_cell.length_b   1.000
_cell.length_c   1.000
_cell.angle_alpha   90.00
_cell.angle_beta   90.00
_cell.angle_gamma   90.00
#
_symmetry.space_group_name_H-M   'P 1'
#
loop_
_entity.id
_entity.type
_entity.pdbx_description
1 polymer ?
#
loop_
_entity_poly.entity_id
_entity_poly.type
_entity_poly.pdbx_seq_one_letter_code
_entity_poly.pdbx_strand_id
1 'polypeptide(L)'
;VNSKTLHLHFEENSGNTTFGDGALTRAAATCDTTTTCPTSGGTGYRGSALNFDGSDDWLALDGLTIDGSTVTTLTHQLDLYNASFTVLAWVKPASNSGDQAILGSAGSADNQALFIGLRNGIPIIDFGNNSFSAGSALSTGSWHHLAWRYSYDSTTDSGTMALYIDGVWAGSEGGHSPFVGEDALTIGRAQGSNYFAGDLDELTIYGKALTSNDLYHIAHPLTTTNVAELLVRLRHASEMDQTESEGEWLTATLGTEDAFFTTWSLDLDDALDAGSYNIDLKTTDSLGNSDYVKGVWNGEIDRTAPVIDFTFEVLTDGYARVQCSAVDLNLITSDWTCPNNDSTIGETTVDWFAETYGLIAISDTLRTDLNNITVSAVSTDGDRVTYVGTLQACDSYNQCATSVVTTTDYITETVAIITPTTGLAQIGLDTITLDGVARSPAELSMLTLIFTNTTFGSVESYTMTWSSPITETDWSYDWAPPIYGDYTLTARLTTGDGDELEDNAVHTVAIDAPELTIDKRATAPAELQVGDAITYTIVVTNSGTVDAAGVVVTDTLPVDVSGSDLSTTVDLAVGDVYSWTIPATLISTDVPTVTNRAYLSHTWQQRSASAAVDPCDVELVTNANDSGTGSLRQAVANACGNGLILFDGNYTIYLQSTIDLNKTLTIDGSGYGVTISGDSDEDGEPDIQLFTIASSGVVTLTELTLVDGIARYGGGLSNSGWANLTHLTMSGHQGETTYWTEIGGALSNSGTMFISNSIFHHNQSDHGGAIRNVAQMTIRDSLFYGNQSKRGGAIHSTDTLTVTGTTFQTNLVTGSRPYSNGGAIYSSGSLFVENSTFADNAANWGGGGIFNDKTATINQSTFVENTASSNGGGLYNYLYSTTDVTNSIFVDNSADDCFDFRSGSGVTTSNTLLSTYNTSWMSSTCSGATVTDELLLDMAALESWISVGPTIAVSTTDTISETIWLYLPLPGSPALDAGDTATCATTDQRGIARPQSDSCDIGAIESQGYVLTITGGNDQETLIGTAFADPLALTIVPVDASEPISGGQLTLTAPADDASLEPATEVIELESSGLVSYLATANEVDGSYVVTATTTGITTPVAYNLTNTVADLAITQSALTDTVGLNKVVTYTIAFSNSGSIT
;
A
#
# COMPACT_ATOMS: atom_id res chain seq x y z
N VAL A 1 5.79 -2.81 14.37
CA VAL A 1 6.61 -3.82 15.09
C VAL A 1 6.01 -4.00 16.48
N ASN A 2 5.46 -5.19 16.80
CA ASN A 2 4.60 -5.42 17.98
C ASN A 2 5.40 -5.59 19.28
N SER A 3 5.16 -4.74 20.28
CA SER A 3 5.84 -4.72 21.59
C SER A 3 5.48 -5.86 22.56
N LYS A 4 4.73 -6.88 22.10
CA LYS A 4 4.06 -7.91 22.92
C LYS A 4 4.41 -9.36 22.53
N THR A 5 5.61 -9.58 21.99
CA THR A 5 6.10 -10.91 21.58
C THR A 5 7.48 -11.17 22.19
N LEU A 6 7.69 -12.33 22.82
CA LEU A 6 9.00 -12.78 23.28
C LEU A 6 9.46 -13.92 22.38
N HIS A 7 10.70 -13.89 21.88
CA HIS A 7 11.28 -14.98 21.09
C HIS A 7 12.70 -15.28 21.54
N LEU A 8 12.90 -16.43 22.18
CA LEU A 8 14.21 -16.92 22.60
C LEU A 8 14.71 -17.98 21.62
N HIS A 9 15.68 -17.58 20.77
CA HIS A 9 16.29 -18.47 19.78
C HIS A 9 17.33 -19.44 20.36
N PHE A 10 17.96 -19.10 21.49
CA PHE A 10 19.00 -19.91 22.14
C PHE A 10 20.28 -20.18 21.30
N GLU A 11 20.60 -19.28 20.37
CA GLU A 11 21.74 -19.39 19.46
C GLU A 11 23.11 -19.00 20.06
N GLU A 12 23.15 -18.76 21.37
CA GLU A 12 24.38 -18.33 22.02
C GLU A 12 25.40 -19.45 22.24
N ASN A 13 26.68 -19.07 22.22
CA ASN A 13 27.80 -19.99 22.36
C ASN A 13 27.75 -20.82 23.65
N SER A 14 28.36 -22.01 23.58
CA SER A 14 28.47 -22.90 24.73
C SER A 14 29.07 -22.22 25.97
N GLY A 15 28.39 -22.37 27.10
CA GLY A 15 28.76 -21.78 28.38
C GLY A 15 28.19 -20.39 28.65
N ASN A 16 27.32 -19.87 27.77
CA ASN A 16 26.60 -18.62 28.04
C ASN A 16 25.56 -18.79 29.17
N THR A 17 25.31 -17.70 29.90
CA THR A 17 24.41 -17.64 31.08
C THR A 17 23.24 -16.66 30.90
N THR A 18 23.16 -16.00 29.75
CA THR A 18 22.12 -15.02 29.42
C THR A 18 21.72 -15.19 27.96
N PHE A 19 20.42 -15.32 27.72
CA PHE A 19 19.84 -15.63 26.41
C PHE A 19 18.93 -14.47 26.00
N GLY A 20 19.23 -13.86 24.86
CA GLY A 20 18.58 -12.65 24.40
C GLY A 20 17.25 -12.91 23.70
N ASP A 21 16.33 -11.97 23.84
CA ASP A 21 15.10 -11.91 23.05
C ASP A 21 15.37 -11.39 21.63
N GLY A 22 15.01 -12.17 20.62
CA GLY A 22 15.06 -11.84 19.19
C GLY A 22 13.90 -10.95 18.71
N ALA A 23 12.83 -10.79 19.50
CA ALA A 23 11.66 -9.99 19.16
C ALA A 23 11.76 -8.52 19.63
N LEU A 24 12.94 -8.07 20.09
CA LEU A 24 13.25 -6.69 20.49
C LEU A 24 12.41 -6.13 21.66
N THR A 25 11.74 -6.96 22.46
CA THR A 25 11.08 -6.52 23.71
C THR A 25 12.07 -6.23 24.84
N ARG A 26 13.37 -6.45 24.58
CA ARG A 26 14.52 -6.20 25.49
C ARG A 26 14.45 -7.03 26.79
N ALA A 27 13.69 -8.13 26.79
CA ALA A 27 13.72 -9.15 27.83
C ALA A 27 14.93 -10.10 27.64
N ALA A 28 15.35 -10.78 28.70
CA ALA A 28 16.38 -11.80 28.62
C ALA A 28 16.10 -12.93 29.63
N ALA A 29 16.46 -14.15 29.25
CA ALA A 29 16.46 -15.29 30.17
C ALA A 29 17.86 -15.44 30.79
N THR A 30 17.95 -15.49 32.12
CA THR A 30 19.22 -15.53 32.85
C THR A 30 19.32 -16.76 33.74
N CYS A 31 20.53 -17.32 33.85
CA CYS A 31 20.79 -18.38 34.82
C CYS A 31 20.80 -17.83 36.25
N ASP A 32 20.10 -18.50 37.16
CA ASP A 32 20.19 -18.17 38.58
C ASP A 32 21.59 -18.51 39.12
N THR A 33 22.17 -17.57 39.85
CA THR A 33 23.47 -17.70 40.54
C THR A 33 23.51 -18.80 41.60
N THR A 34 22.36 -19.34 42.01
CA THR A 34 22.26 -20.37 43.06
C THR A 34 22.06 -21.80 42.56
N THR A 35 21.82 -21.97 41.26
CA THR A 35 21.58 -23.28 40.64
C THR A 35 22.52 -23.55 39.47
N THR A 36 22.50 -24.78 38.96
CA THR A 36 23.13 -25.15 37.69
C THR A 36 22.41 -24.44 36.54
N CYS A 37 23.17 -24.07 35.52
CA CYS A 37 22.68 -23.41 34.31
C CYS A 37 22.49 -24.51 33.25
N PRO A 38 21.41 -24.50 32.45
CA PRO A 38 21.24 -25.46 31.37
C PRO A 38 22.40 -25.36 30.38
N THR A 39 22.76 -26.49 29.76
CA THR A 39 23.94 -26.53 28.87
C THR A 39 23.59 -25.93 27.52
N SER A 40 24.27 -24.86 27.13
CA SER A 40 24.13 -24.17 25.84
C SER A 40 25.09 -24.67 24.76
N GLY A 41 24.73 -24.43 23.49
CA GLY A 41 25.51 -24.79 22.31
C GLY A 41 25.37 -26.24 21.86
N GLY A 42 24.33 -26.95 22.31
CA GLY A 42 23.94 -28.25 21.74
C GLY A 42 23.22 -28.06 20.39
N THR A 43 23.12 -29.12 19.57
CA THR A 43 22.40 -29.04 18.28
C THR A 43 20.89 -28.92 18.52
N GLY A 44 20.31 -27.80 18.09
CA GLY A 44 18.88 -27.52 18.15
C GLY A 44 18.08 -28.18 17.04
N TYR A 45 16.78 -27.91 17.03
CA TYR A 45 15.93 -28.16 15.87
C TYR A 45 16.27 -27.14 14.77
N ARG A 46 16.47 -25.87 15.16
CA ARG A 46 17.09 -24.81 14.37
C ARG A 46 18.35 -24.36 15.12
N GLY A 47 19.48 -24.29 14.43
CA GLY A 47 20.76 -23.89 15.03
C GLY A 47 21.10 -24.59 16.35
N SER A 48 21.06 -23.86 17.46
CA SER A 48 21.51 -24.30 18.79
C SER A 48 20.37 -24.38 19.82
N ALA A 49 20.44 -25.36 20.73
CA ALA A 49 19.44 -25.55 21.78
C ALA A 49 20.05 -25.54 23.19
N LEU A 50 19.15 -25.39 24.18
CA LEU A 50 19.45 -25.59 25.60
C LEU A 50 19.10 -27.01 26.05
N ASN A 51 20.05 -27.65 26.74
CA ASN A 51 19.84 -28.96 27.35
C ASN A 51 19.61 -28.82 28.87
N PHE A 52 18.48 -29.35 29.34
CA PHE A 52 18.08 -29.42 30.74
C PHE A 52 18.19 -30.84 31.29
N ASP A 53 18.73 -31.01 32.50
CA ASP A 53 19.06 -32.29 33.12
C ASP A 53 17.92 -32.90 33.96
N GLY A 54 16.86 -32.11 34.20
CA GLY A 54 15.68 -32.54 34.93
C GLY A 54 15.81 -32.52 36.46
N SER A 55 16.81 -31.82 37.00
CA SER A 55 17.08 -31.81 38.44
C SER A 55 17.13 -30.41 39.04
N ASP A 56 18.00 -29.53 38.54
CA ASP A 56 18.21 -28.21 39.13
C ASP A 56 18.60 -27.10 38.14
N ASP A 57 18.57 -27.36 36.83
CA ASP A 57 18.83 -26.35 35.81
C ASP A 57 17.55 -25.66 35.30
N TRP A 58 17.53 -24.32 35.36
CA TRP A 58 16.41 -23.48 34.92
C TRP A 58 16.88 -22.03 34.69
N LEU A 59 16.06 -21.24 33.98
CA LEU A 59 16.32 -19.81 33.73
C LEU A 59 15.23 -18.94 34.35
N ALA A 60 15.62 -17.80 34.92
CA ALA A 60 14.71 -16.73 35.28
C ALA A 60 14.44 -15.85 34.06
N LEU A 61 13.18 -15.52 33.81
CA LEU A 61 12.80 -14.48 32.86
C LEU A 61 12.65 -13.16 33.61
N ASP A 62 13.65 -12.30 33.47
CA ASP A 62 13.66 -10.98 34.13
C ASP A 62 13.14 -9.90 33.16
N GLY A 63 12.21 -9.06 33.62
CA GLY A 63 11.79 -7.85 32.90
C GLY A 63 12.81 -6.71 33.01
N LEU A 64 12.79 -5.77 32.06
CA LEU A 64 13.66 -4.58 32.10
C LEU A 64 13.18 -3.60 33.20
N THR A 65 14.11 -3.10 34.04
CA THR A 65 13.86 -1.91 34.87
C THR A 65 14.10 -0.66 34.03
N ILE A 66 13.06 0.13 33.77
CA ILE A 66 13.15 1.42 33.06
C ILE A 66 13.20 2.54 34.11
N ASP A 67 14.21 3.42 34.04
CA ASP A 67 14.35 4.65 34.85
C ASP A 67 14.23 4.50 36.39
N GLY A 68 14.63 3.34 36.94
CA GLY A 68 14.59 3.11 38.38
C GLY A 68 13.18 3.07 38.99
N SER A 69 12.14 3.05 38.16
CA SER A 69 10.78 2.70 38.55
C SER A 69 10.52 1.25 38.16
N THR A 70 10.21 0.40 39.13
CA THR A 70 9.68 -0.95 38.86
C THR A 70 8.34 -0.80 38.14
N VAL A 71 8.35 -1.08 36.83
CA VAL A 71 7.17 -1.24 35.97
C VAL A 71 6.52 -2.60 36.28
N THR A 72 5.24 -2.72 35.92
CA THR A 72 4.36 -3.89 36.00
C THR A 72 5.05 -5.23 35.67
N THR A 73 4.59 -6.32 36.28
CA THR A 73 5.20 -7.65 36.15
C THR A 73 5.21 -8.12 34.69
N LEU A 74 6.21 -8.94 34.29
CA LEU A 74 6.44 -9.38 32.89
C LEU A 74 5.20 -10.04 32.25
N THR A 75 4.31 -10.62 33.05
CA THR A 75 3.04 -11.19 32.60
C THR A 75 2.07 -10.15 32.03
N HIS A 76 2.14 -8.88 32.46
CA HIS A 76 1.39 -7.77 31.85
C HIS A 76 2.09 -7.23 30.60
N GLN A 77 3.43 -7.25 30.56
CA GLN A 77 4.19 -6.78 29.38
C GLN A 77 3.97 -7.71 28.18
N LEU A 78 3.78 -9.01 28.42
CA LEU A 78 3.56 -10.03 27.39
C LEU A 78 2.06 -10.34 27.16
N ASP A 79 1.14 -9.56 27.72
CA ASP A 79 -0.32 -9.79 27.65
C ASP A 79 -0.74 -11.23 28.02
N LEU A 80 -0.15 -11.78 29.08
CA LEU A 80 -0.58 -13.07 29.65
C LEU A 80 -1.70 -12.89 30.69
N TYR A 81 -1.66 -11.77 31.42
CA TYR A 81 -2.61 -11.48 32.49
C TYR A 81 -3.98 -11.09 31.90
N ASN A 82 -5.00 -11.89 32.21
CA ASN A 82 -6.40 -11.64 31.84
C ASN A 82 -6.60 -11.37 30.34
N ALA A 83 -5.87 -12.12 29.50
CA ALA A 83 -5.80 -11.90 28.06
C ALA A 83 -5.60 -13.23 27.31
N SER A 84 -5.81 -13.18 26.00
CA SER A 84 -5.51 -14.28 25.07
C SER A 84 -4.02 -14.36 24.80
N PHE A 85 -3.45 -15.57 24.75
CA PHE A 85 -2.03 -15.75 24.44
C PHE A 85 -1.72 -17.13 23.83
N THR A 86 -0.54 -17.23 23.22
CA THR A 86 0.00 -18.48 22.67
C THR A 86 1.45 -18.65 23.05
N VAL A 87 1.81 -19.81 23.58
CA VAL A 87 3.19 -20.22 23.84
C VAL A 87 3.54 -21.36 22.90
N LEU A 88 4.73 -21.31 22.28
CA LEU A 88 5.23 -22.39 21.44
C LEU A 88 6.70 -22.67 21.69
N ALA A 89 7.13 -23.90 21.43
CA ALA A 89 8.53 -24.30 21.50
C ALA A 89 8.79 -25.60 20.72
N TRP A 90 10.02 -25.76 20.25
CA TRP A 90 10.55 -27.07 19.86
C TRP A 90 11.10 -27.76 21.10
N VAL A 91 10.63 -28.99 21.36
CA VAL A 91 10.97 -29.75 22.56
C VAL A 91 11.45 -31.14 22.20
N LYS A 92 12.49 -31.61 22.89
CA LYS A 92 13.00 -32.97 22.76
C LYS A 92 13.17 -33.61 24.12
N PRO A 93 12.10 -34.23 24.66
CA PRO A 93 12.12 -34.78 26.01
C PRO A 93 13.10 -35.95 26.12
N ALA A 94 13.95 -35.95 27.14
CA ALA A 94 14.84 -37.07 27.47
C ALA A 94 14.15 -38.16 28.32
N SER A 95 13.03 -37.80 28.94
CA SER A 95 12.22 -38.67 29.81
C SER A 95 10.76 -38.21 29.75
N ASN A 96 9.82 -39.13 29.91
CA ASN A 96 8.38 -38.83 30.05
C ASN A 96 7.87 -39.10 31.47
N SER A 97 8.76 -39.19 32.47
CA SER A 97 8.36 -39.53 33.83
C SER A 97 7.98 -38.28 34.62
N GLY A 98 6.73 -38.20 35.09
CA GLY A 98 6.27 -37.12 35.96
C GLY A 98 5.91 -35.83 35.22
N ASP A 99 5.77 -34.75 35.98
CA ASP A 99 5.44 -33.41 35.47
C ASP A 99 6.73 -32.63 35.22
N GLN A 100 6.89 -32.12 34.00
CA GLN A 100 8.08 -31.43 33.50
C GLN A 100 7.68 -30.09 32.91
N ALA A 101 8.12 -28.99 33.53
CA ALA A 101 7.71 -27.64 33.13
C ALA A 101 8.68 -27.01 32.15
N ILE A 102 8.17 -26.56 31.00
CA ILE A 102 8.94 -25.81 29.99
C ILE A 102 8.90 -24.32 30.33
N LEU A 103 7.71 -23.79 30.62
CA LEU A 103 7.50 -22.45 31.13
C LEU A 103 6.61 -22.52 32.37
N GLY A 104 6.93 -21.78 33.42
CA GLY A 104 6.10 -21.74 34.61
C GLY A 104 6.30 -20.53 35.49
N SER A 105 5.54 -20.46 36.58
CA SER A 105 5.68 -19.43 37.62
C SER A 105 5.61 -20.04 39.03
N ALA A 106 5.96 -19.26 40.05
CA ALA A 106 6.01 -19.71 41.44
C ALA A 106 4.65 -19.68 42.18
N GLY A 107 3.59 -19.25 41.51
CA GLY A 107 2.24 -19.16 42.07
C GLY A 107 1.74 -20.50 42.58
N SER A 108 0.87 -20.47 43.60
CA SER A 108 0.32 -21.68 44.23
C SER A 108 -1.20 -21.65 44.41
N ALA A 109 -1.85 -20.61 43.88
CA ALA A 109 -3.27 -20.38 43.96
C ALA A 109 -3.93 -20.62 42.61
N ASP A 110 -5.24 -20.88 42.64
CA ASP A 110 -6.05 -21.11 41.45
C ASP A 110 -5.96 -19.91 40.50
N ASN A 111 -5.76 -20.20 39.21
CA ASN A 111 -5.57 -19.23 38.12
C ASN A 111 -4.34 -18.31 38.23
N GLN A 112 -3.45 -18.50 39.20
CA GLN A 112 -2.26 -17.65 39.42
C GLN A 112 -0.93 -18.38 39.17
N ALA A 113 -0.95 -19.72 39.13
CA ALA A 113 0.23 -20.54 38.91
C ALA A 113 0.32 -20.92 37.44
N LEU A 114 1.42 -20.60 36.74
CA LEU A 114 1.59 -21.05 35.36
C LEU A 114 2.36 -22.37 35.33
N PHE A 115 1.83 -23.36 34.64
CA PHE A 115 2.53 -24.57 34.24
C PHE A 115 2.20 -24.87 32.78
N ILE A 116 3.19 -24.70 31.91
CA ILE A 116 3.17 -25.09 30.51
C ILE A 116 4.28 -26.11 30.31
N GLY A 117 3.91 -27.33 29.91
CA GLY A 117 4.88 -28.42 29.90
C GLY A 117 4.28 -29.78 29.54
N LEU A 118 4.85 -30.82 30.15
CA LEU A 118 4.47 -32.22 29.94
C LEU A 118 4.05 -32.87 31.25
N ARG A 119 2.95 -33.63 31.23
CA ARG A 119 2.48 -34.50 32.32
C ARG A 119 2.55 -35.95 31.87
N ASN A 120 3.52 -36.70 32.39
CA ASN A 120 3.88 -38.03 31.93
C ASN A 120 4.12 -38.10 30.40
N GLY A 121 4.75 -37.06 29.84
CA GLY A 121 5.00 -36.92 28.41
C GLY A 121 3.84 -36.38 27.57
N ILE A 122 2.67 -36.09 28.16
CA ILE A 122 1.51 -35.51 27.46
C ILE A 122 1.51 -33.98 27.62
N PRO A 123 1.36 -33.17 26.54
CA PRO A 123 1.29 -31.72 26.64
C PRO A 123 0.16 -31.23 27.55
N ILE A 124 0.45 -30.20 28.35
CA ILE A 124 -0.47 -29.61 29.32
C ILE A 124 -0.27 -28.10 29.44
N ILE A 125 -1.39 -27.37 29.56
CA ILE A 125 -1.48 -25.99 30.07
C ILE A 125 -2.27 -26.01 31.37
N ASP A 126 -1.76 -25.38 32.42
CA ASP A 126 -2.36 -25.39 33.76
C ASP A 126 -2.13 -24.03 34.44
N PHE A 127 -3.23 -23.39 34.87
CA PHE A 127 -3.22 -22.11 35.58
C PHE A 127 -3.35 -22.28 37.11
N GLY A 128 -3.16 -23.49 37.64
CA GLY A 128 -3.40 -23.81 39.04
C GLY A 128 -4.83 -24.30 39.24
N ASN A 129 -4.99 -25.62 39.42
CA ASN A 129 -6.28 -26.33 39.50
C ASN A 129 -7.24 -26.10 38.31
N ASN A 130 -6.75 -25.45 37.25
CA ASN A 130 -7.47 -25.11 36.04
C ASN A 130 -6.58 -25.52 34.86
N SER A 131 -6.74 -26.76 34.40
CA SER A 131 -5.76 -27.42 33.53
C SER A 131 -6.42 -28.16 32.38
N PHE A 132 -5.75 -28.16 31.24
CA PHE A 132 -6.13 -28.93 30.07
C PHE A 132 -4.94 -29.73 29.52
N SER A 133 -5.15 -31.00 29.20
CA SER A 133 -4.15 -31.89 28.59
C SER A 133 -4.77 -32.67 27.44
N ALA A 134 -4.08 -32.76 26.32
CA ALA A 134 -4.58 -33.42 25.13
C ALA A 134 -3.45 -34.05 24.31
N GLY A 135 -3.84 -34.96 23.41
CA GLY A 135 -2.90 -35.75 22.61
C GLY A 135 -2.37 -36.99 23.33
N SER A 136 -1.19 -37.44 22.89
CA SER A 136 -0.54 -38.65 23.39
C SER A 136 0.86 -38.35 23.92
N ALA A 137 1.44 -39.28 24.69
CA ALA A 137 2.78 -39.09 25.22
C ALA A 137 3.81 -39.00 24.09
N LEU A 138 4.62 -37.94 24.10
CA LEU A 138 5.63 -37.67 23.07
C LEU A 138 6.71 -38.75 23.02
N SER A 139 7.33 -38.95 21.86
CA SER A 139 8.48 -39.85 21.76
C SER A 139 9.72 -39.20 22.36
N THR A 140 10.33 -39.84 23.36
CA THR A 140 11.58 -39.36 23.97
C THR A 140 12.72 -39.36 22.96
N GLY A 141 13.57 -38.32 23.00
CA GLY A 141 14.75 -38.18 22.14
C GLY A 141 14.45 -37.76 20.69
N SER A 142 13.21 -37.36 20.38
CA SER A 142 12.81 -36.76 19.09
C SER A 142 12.31 -35.34 19.31
N TRP A 143 12.53 -34.45 18.34
CA TRP A 143 11.97 -33.09 18.35
C TRP A 143 10.47 -33.13 18.05
N HIS A 144 9.69 -32.36 18.80
CA HIS A 144 8.28 -32.09 18.58
C HIS A 144 8.05 -30.59 18.70
N HIS A 145 7.22 -30.02 17.84
CA HIS A 145 6.75 -28.64 18.02
C HIS A 145 5.48 -28.64 18.85
N LEU A 146 5.45 -27.90 19.94
CA LEU A 146 4.26 -27.80 20.79
C LEU A 146 3.76 -26.37 20.79
N ALA A 147 2.43 -26.23 20.72
CA ALA A 147 1.78 -24.94 20.96
C ALA A 147 0.65 -25.08 21.97
N TRP A 148 0.65 -24.16 22.94
CA TRP A 148 -0.35 -24.01 23.99
C TRP A 148 -1.06 -22.68 23.78
N ARG A 149 -2.34 -22.73 23.44
CA ARG A 149 -3.16 -21.57 23.15
C ARG A 149 -4.22 -21.37 24.22
N TYR A 150 -4.37 -20.14 24.69
CA TYR A 150 -5.50 -19.72 25.51
C TYR A 150 -6.23 -18.56 24.83
N SER A 151 -7.51 -18.77 24.52
CA SER A 151 -8.40 -17.76 23.93
C SER A 151 -9.35 -17.27 25.01
N TYR A 152 -9.16 -16.03 25.48
CA TYR A 152 -9.96 -15.41 26.53
C TYR A 152 -11.19 -14.70 25.94
N ASP A 153 -12.35 -14.98 26.52
CA ASP A 153 -13.61 -14.29 26.27
C ASP A 153 -14.00 -13.48 27.51
N SER A 154 -13.86 -12.16 27.39
CA SER A 154 -14.14 -11.22 28.46
C SER A 154 -15.64 -11.10 28.80
N THR A 155 -16.54 -11.54 27.91
CA THR A 155 -18.00 -11.48 28.12
C THR A 155 -18.48 -12.55 29.10
N THR A 156 -17.86 -13.73 29.05
CA THR A 156 -18.17 -14.87 29.91
C THR A 156 -17.21 -15.00 31.10
N ASP A 157 -16.17 -14.16 31.16
CA ASP A 157 -15.04 -14.24 32.11
C ASP A 157 -14.42 -15.66 32.10
N SER A 158 -14.32 -16.23 30.91
CA SER A 158 -13.86 -17.59 30.67
C SER A 158 -13.09 -17.67 29.36
N GLY A 159 -12.44 -18.79 29.09
CA GLY A 159 -11.66 -18.98 27.89
C GLY A 159 -11.52 -20.44 27.50
N THR A 160 -10.96 -20.62 26.31
CA THR A 160 -10.72 -21.92 25.69
C THR A 160 -9.22 -22.21 25.70
N MET A 161 -8.84 -23.31 26.35
CA MET A 161 -7.50 -23.87 26.27
C MET A 161 -7.42 -24.83 25.08
N ALA A 162 -6.40 -24.72 24.24
CA ALA A 162 -6.16 -25.60 23.10
C ALA A 162 -4.69 -26.01 23.01
N LEU A 163 -4.45 -27.23 22.54
CA LEU A 163 -3.13 -27.83 22.42
C LEU A 163 -2.91 -28.32 21.00
N TYR A 164 -1.69 -28.10 20.50
CA TYR A 164 -1.26 -28.55 19.18
C TYR A 164 0.08 -29.28 19.30
N ILE A 165 0.21 -30.38 18.58
CA ILE A 165 1.42 -31.20 18.50
C ILE A 165 1.83 -31.23 17.04
N ASP A 166 3.08 -30.83 16.76
CA ASP A 166 3.63 -30.65 15.43
C ASP A 166 2.70 -29.82 14.55
N GLY A 167 2.13 -28.74 15.08
CA GLY A 167 1.21 -27.86 14.35
C GLY A 167 -0.16 -28.46 14.04
N VAL A 168 -0.45 -29.68 14.48
CA VAL A 168 -1.75 -30.35 14.32
C VAL A 168 -2.55 -30.23 15.61
N TRP A 169 -3.84 -29.92 15.49
CA TRP A 169 -4.76 -29.82 16.64
C TRP A 169 -4.83 -31.15 17.41
N ALA A 170 -4.55 -31.10 18.71
CA ALA A 170 -4.59 -32.26 19.60
C ALA A 170 -5.85 -32.28 20.48
N GLY A 171 -6.48 -31.12 20.71
CA GLY A 171 -7.69 -30.98 21.51
C GLY A 171 -7.92 -29.56 22.01
N SER A 172 -9.13 -29.27 22.46
CA SER A 172 -9.47 -28.04 23.20
C SER A 172 -10.56 -28.29 24.25
N GLU A 173 -10.60 -27.45 25.28
CA GLU A 173 -11.63 -27.42 26.32
C GLU A 173 -11.97 -25.95 26.63
N GLY A 174 -13.26 -25.64 26.79
CA GLY A 174 -13.77 -24.30 27.08
C GLY A 174 -14.23 -24.16 28.54
N GLY A 175 -14.51 -22.93 28.97
CA GLY A 175 -15.00 -22.65 30.33
C GLY A 175 -13.90 -22.56 31.39
N HIS A 176 -12.66 -22.36 30.98
CA HIS A 176 -11.53 -22.14 31.87
C HIS A 176 -11.46 -20.67 32.30
N SER A 177 -11.17 -20.39 33.56
CA SER A 177 -10.94 -19.01 34.00
C SER A 177 -9.62 -18.45 33.45
N PRO A 178 -9.49 -17.11 33.26
CA PRO A 178 -8.27 -16.49 32.76
C PRO A 178 -7.09 -16.61 33.71
N PHE A 179 -5.88 -16.62 33.14
CA PHE A 179 -4.65 -16.54 33.91
C PHE A 179 -4.50 -15.14 34.52
N VAL A 180 -4.31 -15.08 35.84
CA VAL A 180 -4.16 -13.83 36.61
C VAL A 180 -2.91 -13.86 37.49
N GLY A 181 -1.91 -14.65 37.10
CA GLY A 181 -0.65 -14.74 37.82
C GLY A 181 0.27 -13.55 37.54
N GLU A 182 0.90 -13.05 38.61
CA GLU A 182 1.87 -11.95 38.53
C GLU A 182 3.29 -12.37 38.95
N ASP A 183 3.46 -13.64 39.37
CA ASP A 183 4.76 -14.17 39.76
C ASP A 183 5.74 -14.21 38.58
N ALA A 184 7.04 -14.14 38.91
CA ALA A 184 8.10 -14.22 37.91
C ALA A 184 8.02 -15.51 37.10
N LEU A 185 8.24 -15.38 35.79
CA LEU A 185 8.28 -16.50 34.86
C LEU A 185 9.64 -17.20 34.91
N THR A 186 9.61 -18.52 34.76
CA THR A 186 10.80 -19.37 34.74
C THR A 186 10.73 -20.34 33.57
N ILE A 187 11.88 -20.62 32.94
CA ILE A 187 12.03 -21.59 31.85
C ILE A 187 12.72 -22.85 32.40
N GLY A 188 12.19 -24.03 32.09
CA GLY A 188 12.71 -25.32 32.55
C GLY A 188 12.24 -25.72 33.95
N ARG A 189 11.34 -24.93 34.56
CA ARG A 189 10.84 -25.10 35.93
C ARG A 189 9.45 -24.50 36.12
N ALA A 190 8.68 -25.09 37.03
CA ALA A 190 7.53 -24.50 37.70
C ALA A 190 7.61 -24.77 39.22
N GLN A 191 6.59 -24.36 40.00
CA GLN A 191 6.55 -24.62 41.44
C GLN A 191 6.76 -26.11 41.79
N GLY A 192 7.64 -26.43 42.74
CA GLY A 192 7.92 -27.80 43.19
C GLY A 192 9.22 -28.40 42.60
N SER A 193 9.25 -29.73 42.39
CA SER A 193 10.38 -30.46 41.77
C SER A 193 10.12 -30.78 40.29
N ASN A 194 9.40 -29.89 39.60
CA ASN A 194 8.94 -30.08 38.22
C ASN A 194 9.94 -29.46 37.24
N TYR A 195 11.06 -30.15 37.02
CA TYR A 195 12.12 -29.71 36.12
C TYR A 195 11.99 -30.37 34.75
N PHE A 196 12.21 -29.61 33.69
CA PHE A 196 12.28 -30.16 32.34
C PHE A 196 13.55 -31.00 32.17
N ALA A 197 13.42 -32.16 31.52
CA ALA A 197 14.57 -33.00 31.16
C ALA A 197 14.55 -33.23 29.66
N GLY A 198 15.46 -32.60 28.92
CA GLY A 198 15.45 -32.62 27.46
C GLY A 198 16.11 -31.40 26.82
N ASP A 199 16.07 -31.36 25.49
CA ASP A 199 16.49 -30.19 24.72
C ASP A 199 15.29 -29.27 24.46
N LEU A 200 15.49 -27.96 24.55
CA LEU A 200 14.50 -26.91 24.27
C LEU A 200 15.09 -25.91 23.27
N ASP A 201 14.26 -25.52 22.30
CA ASP A 201 14.66 -24.64 21.20
C ASP A 201 13.50 -23.73 20.76
N GLU A 202 13.81 -22.54 20.25
CA GLU A 202 12.87 -21.53 19.72
C GLU A 202 11.62 -21.31 20.61
N LEU A 203 11.82 -20.96 21.88
CA LEU A 203 10.69 -20.69 22.80
C LEU A 203 10.10 -19.30 22.49
N THR A 204 8.83 -19.26 22.13
CA THR A 204 8.14 -18.02 21.74
C THR A 204 6.83 -17.83 22.50
N ILE A 205 6.53 -16.59 22.87
CA ILE A 205 5.28 -16.17 23.51
C ILE A 205 4.66 -15.04 22.69
N TYR A 206 3.41 -15.21 22.29
CA TYR A 206 2.58 -14.19 21.66
C TYR A 206 1.50 -13.73 22.64
N GLY A 207 1.37 -12.42 22.83
CA GLY A 207 0.24 -11.80 23.54
C GLY A 207 -1.09 -11.84 22.78
N LYS A 208 -1.33 -12.91 22.01
CA LYS A 208 -2.59 -13.20 21.30
C LYS A 208 -2.78 -14.70 21.09
N ALA A 209 -4.02 -15.12 20.87
CA ALA A 209 -4.32 -16.49 20.44
C ALA A 209 -4.02 -16.63 18.94
N LEU A 210 -3.12 -17.53 18.55
CA LEU A 210 -2.81 -17.80 17.15
C LEU A 210 -3.84 -18.75 16.52
N THR A 211 -4.04 -18.61 15.20
CA THR A 211 -4.95 -19.49 14.47
C THR A 211 -4.34 -20.89 14.31
N SER A 212 -5.17 -21.89 14.01
CA SER A 212 -4.69 -23.25 13.72
C SER A 212 -3.73 -23.26 12.53
N ASN A 213 -3.94 -22.37 11.55
CA ASN A 213 -3.10 -22.26 10.35
C ASN A 213 -1.73 -21.65 10.67
N ASP A 214 -1.68 -20.59 11.48
CA ASP A 214 -0.41 -20.02 11.97
C ASP A 214 0.42 -21.09 12.67
N LEU A 215 -0.21 -21.86 13.55
CA LEU A 215 0.44 -22.92 14.32
C LEU A 215 0.91 -24.08 13.42
N TYR A 216 0.15 -24.43 12.40
CA TYR A 216 0.54 -25.43 11.41
C TYR A 216 1.75 -24.97 10.59
N HIS A 217 1.76 -23.73 10.12
CA HIS A 217 2.87 -23.18 9.34
C HIS A 217 4.14 -22.95 10.15
N ILE A 218 4.02 -22.52 11.42
CA ILE A 218 5.18 -22.36 12.31
C ILE A 218 5.83 -23.73 12.61
N ALA A 219 5.02 -24.79 12.76
CA ALA A 219 5.49 -26.16 12.98
C ALA A 219 6.03 -26.84 11.71
N HIS A 220 5.43 -26.52 10.56
CA HIS A 220 5.81 -27.00 9.23
C HIS A 220 6.27 -25.84 8.35
N PRO A 221 7.36 -25.17 8.74
CA PRO A 221 7.98 -24.20 7.86
C PRO A 221 8.35 -24.95 6.59
N LEU A 222 8.15 -24.33 5.43
CA LEU A 222 8.46 -24.94 4.14
C LEU A 222 9.92 -25.42 4.15
N THR A 223 10.12 -26.72 4.36
CA THR A 223 11.43 -27.35 4.36
C THR A 223 11.66 -28.00 3.00
N THR A 224 12.93 -27.96 2.59
CA THR A 224 13.52 -28.18 1.28
C THR A 224 13.35 -29.58 0.65
N THR A 225 12.35 -30.38 1.06
CA THR A 225 12.20 -31.77 0.58
C THR A 225 10.99 -32.06 -0.31
N ASN A 226 10.12 -31.09 -0.61
CA ASN A 226 8.90 -31.38 -1.39
C ASN A 226 8.55 -30.36 -2.47
N VAL A 227 9.50 -29.63 -3.06
CA VAL A 227 9.17 -28.86 -4.29
C VAL A 227 8.96 -29.86 -5.43
N ALA A 228 7.69 -30.15 -5.76
CA ALA A 228 7.33 -31.01 -6.87
C ALA A 228 7.39 -30.27 -8.20
N GLU A 229 7.18 -28.95 -8.18
CA GLU A 229 7.26 -28.07 -9.34
C GLU A 229 7.77 -26.69 -8.93
N LEU A 230 8.72 -26.14 -9.68
CA LEU A 230 9.11 -24.74 -9.62
C LEU A 230 8.69 -24.08 -10.93
N LEU A 231 7.83 -23.08 -10.83
CA LEU A 231 7.43 -22.20 -11.90
C LEU A 231 8.17 -20.87 -11.76
N VAL A 232 8.63 -20.34 -12.87
CA VAL A 232 9.36 -19.07 -12.97
C VAL A 232 8.59 -18.18 -13.93
N ARG A 233 8.36 -16.93 -13.55
CA ARG A 233 7.76 -15.93 -14.43
C ARG A 233 8.73 -14.77 -14.60
N LEU A 234 9.00 -14.42 -15.86
CA LEU A 234 9.80 -13.26 -16.23
C LEU A 234 8.82 -12.12 -16.53
N ARG A 235 9.02 -10.95 -15.92
CA ARG A 235 8.23 -9.76 -16.19
C ARG A 235 9.13 -8.67 -16.72
N HIS A 236 8.92 -8.25 -17.96
CA HIS A 236 9.68 -7.17 -18.56
C HIS A 236 9.26 -5.82 -17.94
N ALA A 237 10.18 -4.86 -17.87
CA ALA A 237 9.90 -3.55 -17.25
C ALA A 237 8.74 -2.79 -17.89
N SER A 238 8.48 -3.00 -19.19
CA SER A 238 7.34 -2.39 -19.89
C SER A 238 5.98 -3.04 -19.58
N GLU A 239 5.95 -4.19 -18.91
CA GLU A 239 4.74 -4.96 -18.62
C GLU A 239 4.29 -4.80 -17.15
N MET A 240 5.03 -4.02 -16.36
CA MET A 240 4.79 -3.90 -14.91
C MET A 240 3.56 -3.05 -14.54
N ASP A 241 2.95 -2.33 -15.49
CA ASP A 241 1.74 -1.51 -15.31
C ASP A 241 0.42 -2.22 -15.67
N GLN A 242 0.44 -3.51 -16.07
CA GLN A 242 -0.77 -4.25 -16.43
C GLN A 242 -1.28 -5.12 -15.27
N THR A 243 -2.61 -5.20 -15.11
CA THR A 243 -3.30 -6.05 -14.11
C THR A 243 -2.81 -7.51 -14.17
N GLU A 244 -2.70 -8.18 -13.02
CA GLU A 244 -1.95 -9.43 -12.72
C GLU A 244 -2.10 -10.68 -13.64
N SER A 245 -2.83 -10.62 -14.76
CA SER A 245 -3.23 -11.81 -15.52
C SER A 245 -2.42 -12.18 -16.78
N GLU A 246 -1.40 -11.44 -17.23
CA GLU A 246 -0.84 -11.65 -18.58
C GLU A 246 0.59 -12.24 -18.72
N GLY A 247 1.26 -12.68 -17.64
CA GLY A 247 2.58 -13.35 -17.77
C GLY A 247 2.52 -14.88 -17.70
N GLU A 248 3.07 -15.59 -18.71
CA GLU A 248 3.15 -17.06 -18.74
C GLU A 248 4.15 -17.60 -17.69
N TRP A 249 3.74 -18.62 -16.94
CA TRP A 249 4.60 -19.31 -15.97
C TRP A 249 5.37 -20.44 -16.65
N LEU A 250 6.70 -20.40 -16.56
CA LEU A 250 7.60 -21.38 -17.17
C LEU A 250 8.06 -22.40 -16.13
N THR A 251 7.93 -23.69 -16.43
CA THR A 251 8.40 -24.76 -15.54
C THR A 251 9.93 -24.89 -15.59
N ALA A 252 10.60 -24.74 -14.44
CA ALA A 252 12.04 -24.95 -14.31
C ALA A 252 12.41 -26.44 -14.20
N THR A 253 13.55 -26.83 -14.78
CA THR A 253 14.04 -28.21 -14.74
C THR A 253 14.87 -28.46 -13.47
N LEU A 254 14.60 -29.56 -12.77
CA LEU A 254 15.37 -29.97 -11.59
C LEU A 254 16.78 -30.45 -12.00
N GLY A 255 17.81 -29.82 -11.43
CA GLY A 255 19.22 -30.11 -11.67
C GLY A 255 19.78 -31.15 -10.70
N THR A 256 20.23 -30.72 -9.52
CA THR A 256 20.78 -31.61 -8.47
C THR A 256 20.12 -31.35 -7.12
N GLU A 257 19.79 -32.44 -6.42
CA GLU A 257 19.29 -32.43 -5.05
C GLU A 257 20.45 -32.64 -4.06
N ASP A 258 20.63 -31.71 -3.13
CA ASP A 258 21.42 -31.89 -1.91
C ASP A 258 20.51 -31.69 -0.67
N ALA A 259 20.98 -32.08 0.51
CA ALA A 259 20.21 -32.08 1.76
C ALA A 259 19.66 -30.71 2.20
N PHE A 260 20.17 -29.62 1.61
CA PHE A 260 19.82 -28.24 1.97
C PHE A 260 19.40 -27.37 0.79
N PHE A 261 19.70 -27.76 -0.45
CA PHE A 261 19.42 -26.97 -1.65
C PHE A 261 19.06 -27.89 -2.82
N THR A 262 18.01 -27.54 -3.54
CA THR A 262 17.73 -28.04 -4.89
C THR A 262 18.18 -26.99 -5.89
N THR A 263 18.98 -27.40 -6.87
CA THR A 263 19.34 -26.52 -7.99
C THR A 263 18.34 -26.73 -9.13
N TRP A 264 17.86 -25.63 -9.69
CA TRP A 264 16.93 -25.62 -10.82
C TRP A 264 17.53 -24.82 -11.96
N SER A 265 17.23 -25.21 -13.19
CA SER A 265 17.65 -24.49 -14.38
C SER A 265 16.44 -24.28 -15.29
N LEU A 266 16.26 -23.04 -15.73
CA LEU A 266 15.33 -22.70 -16.79
C LEU A 266 16.15 -22.22 -17.99
N ASP A 267 15.97 -22.88 -19.13
CA ASP A 267 16.50 -22.39 -20.40
C ASP A 267 15.57 -21.28 -20.88
N LEU A 268 16.11 -20.07 -21.06
CA LEU A 268 15.37 -18.91 -21.54
C LEU A 268 15.24 -18.95 -23.07
N ASP A 269 14.03 -18.70 -23.59
CA ASP A 269 13.75 -18.73 -25.04
C ASP A 269 14.59 -17.70 -25.79
N ASP A 270 15.00 -18.01 -27.03
CA ASP A 270 15.78 -17.18 -27.95
C ASP A 270 15.08 -15.88 -28.37
N ALA A 271 13.80 -15.71 -28.03
CA ALA A 271 12.95 -14.58 -28.41
C ALA A 271 12.68 -13.54 -27.29
N LEU A 272 13.32 -13.63 -26.12
CA LEU A 272 13.17 -12.61 -25.07
C LEU A 272 13.74 -11.25 -25.50
N ASP A 273 12.97 -10.19 -25.31
CA ASP A 273 13.38 -8.80 -25.57
C ASP A 273 14.48 -8.35 -24.60
N ALA A 274 15.38 -7.48 -25.03
CA ALA A 274 16.43 -6.92 -24.17
C ALA A 274 15.87 -5.85 -23.23
N GLY A 275 16.24 -5.90 -21.95
CA GLY A 275 15.80 -4.91 -20.97
C GLY A 275 15.81 -5.42 -19.52
N SER A 276 15.25 -4.63 -18.62
CA SER A 276 15.17 -4.99 -17.20
C SER A 276 14.03 -5.97 -16.97
N TYR A 277 14.32 -7.09 -16.30
CA TYR A 277 13.34 -8.09 -15.91
C TYR A 277 13.28 -8.24 -14.40
N ASN A 278 12.08 -8.53 -13.91
CA ASN A 278 11.87 -9.14 -12.61
C ASN A 278 11.56 -10.63 -12.80
N ILE A 279 12.19 -11.46 -11.98
CA ILE A 279 11.85 -12.88 -11.87
C ILE A 279 10.96 -13.07 -10.65
N ASP A 280 9.80 -13.68 -10.87
CA ASP A 280 8.98 -14.22 -9.80
C ASP A 280 9.13 -15.75 -9.77
N LEU A 281 9.06 -16.33 -8.57
CA LEU A 281 9.05 -17.77 -8.39
C LEU A 281 7.72 -18.21 -7.79
N LYS A 282 7.20 -19.34 -8.25
CA LYS A 282 6.10 -20.06 -7.64
C LYS A 282 6.52 -21.51 -7.45
N THR A 283 6.60 -21.98 -6.22
CA THR A 283 6.84 -23.39 -5.94
C THR A 283 5.50 -24.08 -5.71
N THR A 284 5.39 -25.36 -6.08
CA THR A 284 4.23 -26.19 -5.76
C THR A 284 4.73 -27.53 -5.23
N ASP A 285 4.14 -28.00 -4.13
CA ASP A 285 4.50 -29.27 -3.54
C ASP A 285 3.76 -30.47 -4.16
N SER A 286 4.15 -31.69 -3.78
CA SER A 286 3.53 -32.93 -4.28
C SER A 286 2.06 -33.12 -3.88
N LEU A 287 1.53 -32.25 -3.01
CA LEU A 287 0.16 -32.22 -2.53
C LEU A 287 -0.66 -31.09 -3.19
N GLY A 288 -0.03 -30.25 -4.01
CA GLY A 288 -0.67 -29.16 -4.75
C GLY A 288 -0.65 -27.80 -4.05
N ASN A 289 0.07 -27.66 -2.93
CA ASN A 289 0.18 -26.38 -2.22
C ASN A 289 1.23 -25.51 -2.90
N SER A 290 0.93 -24.24 -3.14
CA SER A 290 1.85 -23.33 -3.83
C SER A 290 2.22 -22.10 -3.02
N ASP A 291 3.50 -21.74 -3.03
CA ASP A 291 4.04 -20.52 -2.44
C ASP A 291 4.65 -19.62 -3.53
N TYR A 292 4.53 -18.31 -3.38
CA TYR A 292 4.84 -17.31 -4.40
C TYR A 292 5.73 -16.21 -3.85
N VAL A 293 6.87 -15.99 -4.51
CA VAL A 293 7.82 -14.94 -4.16
C VAL A 293 8.03 -14.04 -5.37
N LYS A 294 7.65 -12.77 -5.21
CA LYS A 294 7.76 -11.74 -6.25
C LYS A 294 9.14 -11.09 -6.23
N GLY A 295 9.72 -10.84 -7.41
CA GLY A 295 10.96 -10.06 -7.54
C GLY A 295 12.16 -10.70 -6.84
N VAL A 296 12.27 -12.04 -6.86
CA VAL A 296 13.41 -12.76 -6.27
C VAL A 296 14.75 -12.37 -6.90
N TRP A 297 14.68 -11.83 -8.11
CA TRP A 297 15.80 -11.28 -8.84
C TRP A 297 15.29 -10.15 -9.72
N ASN A 298 16.02 -9.06 -9.68
CA ASN A 298 15.88 -7.92 -10.56
C ASN A 298 17.21 -7.74 -11.28
N GLY A 299 17.17 -7.69 -12.61
CA GLY A 299 18.37 -7.43 -13.38
C GLY A 299 18.08 -7.31 -14.86
N GLU A 300 19.08 -6.83 -15.59
CA GLU A 300 18.99 -6.67 -17.03
C GLU A 300 19.35 -7.99 -17.72
N ILE A 301 18.50 -8.42 -18.63
CA ILE A 301 18.82 -9.50 -19.56
C ILE A 301 19.29 -8.81 -20.85
N ASP A 302 20.60 -8.81 -21.05
CA ASP A 302 21.24 -8.28 -22.25
C ASP A 302 21.60 -9.44 -23.18
N ARG A 303 20.93 -9.50 -24.34
CA ARG A 303 21.16 -10.52 -25.38
C ARG A 303 21.73 -9.93 -26.66
N THR A 304 22.02 -8.65 -26.63
CA THR A 304 22.47 -7.92 -27.80
C THR A 304 23.97 -7.87 -27.76
N ALA A 305 24.61 -8.38 -28.80
CA ALA A 305 26.03 -8.12 -28.99
C ALA A 305 26.23 -6.59 -29.16
N PRO A 306 27.38 -6.04 -28.74
CA PRO A 306 27.68 -4.62 -28.83
C PRO A 306 27.34 -4.04 -30.20
N VAL A 307 26.65 -2.91 -30.24
CA VAL A 307 26.40 -2.21 -31.51
C VAL A 307 27.70 -1.51 -31.90
N ILE A 308 28.35 -2.04 -32.93
CA ILE A 308 29.53 -1.43 -33.53
C ILE A 308 29.07 -0.53 -34.67
N ASP A 309 29.42 0.74 -34.59
CA ASP A 309 29.25 1.69 -35.68
C ASP A 309 30.61 2.17 -36.21
N PHE A 310 30.65 2.41 -37.51
CA PHE A 310 31.80 2.89 -38.25
C PHE A 310 31.32 3.96 -39.21
N THR A 311 31.66 5.21 -38.94
CA THR A 311 31.29 6.32 -39.81
C THR A 311 32.50 6.80 -40.60
N PHE A 312 32.25 7.04 -41.89
CA PHE A 312 33.20 7.59 -42.83
C PHE A 312 32.66 8.93 -43.33
N GLU A 313 33.34 10.02 -43.00
CA GLU A 313 32.96 11.37 -43.40
C GLU A 313 34.02 11.93 -44.34
N VAL A 314 33.65 12.25 -45.58
CA VAL A 314 34.51 13.01 -46.49
C VAL A 314 34.40 14.48 -46.13
N LEU A 315 35.45 15.03 -45.53
CA LEU A 315 35.44 16.41 -45.05
C LEU A 315 35.59 17.40 -46.22
N THR A 316 36.42 17.08 -47.22
CA THR A 316 36.68 17.84 -48.46
C THR A 316 37.38 16.95 -49.50
N ASP A 317 37.54 17.41 -50.76
CA ASP A 317 38.31 16.72 -51.80
C ASP A 317 39.69 16.25 -51.27
N GLY A 318 39.84 14.93 -51.11
CA GLY A 318 41.10 14.29 -50.69
C GLY A 318 41.25 14.02 -49.20
N TYR A 319 40.29 14.38 -48.33
CA TYR A 319 40.35 14.12 -46.88
C TYR A 319 39.12 13.40 -46.36
N ALA A 320 39.35 12.37 -45.55
CA ALA A 320 38.29 11.65 -44.83
C ALA A 320 38.58 11.55 -43.33
N ARG A 321 37.51 11.57 -42.54
CA ARG A 321 37.47 11.23 -41.12
C ARG A 321 36.83 9.86 -40.98
N VAL A 322 37.45 9.03 -40.16
CA VAL A 322 36.93 7.72 -39.76
C VAL A 322 36.66 7.78 -38.27
N GLN A 323 35.43 7.46 -37.87
CA GLN A 323 35.08 7.27 -36.46
C GLN A 323 34.58 5.84 -36.28
N CYS A 324 34.96 5.24 -35.16
CA CYS A 324 34.43 3.95 -34.74
C CYS A 324 33.90 4.11 -33.33
N SER A 325 32.69 3.61 -33.09
CA SER A 325 32.09 3.53 -31.77
C SER A 325 31.59 2.12 -31.55
N ALA A 326 31.71 1.63 -30.33
CA ALA A 326 30.98 0.47 -29.87
C ALA A 326 30.10 0.94 -28.71
N VAL A 327 28.81 0.63 -28.78
CA VAL A 327 27.84 1.00 -27.76
C VAL A 327 27.23 -0.28 -27.22
N ASP A 328 27.41 -0.47 -25.92
CA ASP A 328 26.90 -1.60 -25.17
C ASP A 328 26.85 -1.22 -23.69
N LEU A 329 25.88 -1.73 -22.94
CA LEU A 329 25.71 -1.42 -21.52
C LEU A 329 26.81 -2.07 -20.66
N ASN A 330 27.47 -3.11 -21.16
CA ASN A 330 28.40 -3.96 -20.45
C ASN A 330 29.74 -4.12 -21.19
N LEU A 331 30.14 -3.11 -21.97
CA LEU A 331 31.32 -3.14 -22.84
C LEU A 331 32.63 -3.29 -22.04
N ILE A 332 33.43 -4.33 -22.34
CA ILE A 332 34.77 -4.47 -21.74
C ILE A 332 35.78 -3.64 -22.55
N THR A 333 36.31 -2.58 -21.93
CA THR A 333 37.24 -1.62 -22.57
C THR A 333 38.61 -2.20 -22.95
N SER A 334 38.99 -3.37 -22.42
CA SER A 334 40.30 -3.99 -22.67
C SER A 334 40.38 -4.88 -23.92
N ASP A 335 39.25 -5.26 -24.53
CA ASP A 335 39.20 -6.24 -25.64
C ASP A 335 38.91 -5.62 -27.02
N TRP A 336 38.98 -4.29 -27.13
CA TRP A 336 38.78 -3.58 -28.38
C TRP A 336 39.90 -2.56 -28.66
N THR A 337 40.38 -2.54 -29.91
CA THR A 337 41.29 -1.50 -30.42
C THR A 337 40.80 -1.04 -31.79
N CYS A 338 40.59 0.27 -31.94
CA CYS A 338 40.33 0.87 -33.25
C CYS A 338 41.59 0.68 -34.15
N PRO A 339 41.50 0.07 -35.35
CA PRO A 339 42.68 -0.23 -36.14
C PRO A 339 43.37 1.05 -36.63
N ASN A 340 44.54 1.38 -36.06
CA ASN A 340 45.47 2.30 -36.69
C ASN A 340 46.24 1.50 -37.74
N ASN A 341 46.10 1.83 -39.03
CA ASN A 341 46.90 1.19 -40.08
C ASN A 341 48.40 1.48 -39.85
N ASP A 342 49.09 0.51 -39.26
CA ASP A 342 50.53 0.39 -39.39
C ASP A 342 50.82 -0.19 -40.78
N SER A 343 51.62 0.54 -41.56
CA SER A 343 52.15 0.24 -42.90
C SER A 343 51.18 0.29 -44.10
N THR A 344 51.30 1.35 -44.91
CA THR A 344 51.30 1.38 -46.41
C THR A 344 50.69 2.62 -47.09
N ILE A 345 50.42 3.72 -46.38
CA ILE A 345 50.21 5.02 -47.06
C ILE A 345 51.57 5.70 -47.20
N GLY A 346 52.04 5.82 -48.45
CA GLY A 346 53.35 6.36 -48.79
C GLY A 346 53.58 7.77 -48.25
N GLU A 347 54.81 8.01 -47.82
CA GLU A 347 55.34 9.31 -47.41
C GLU A 347 54.94 10.43 -48.39
N THR A 348 54.28 11.48 -47.89
CA THR A 348 54.69 12.89 -48.12
C THR A 348 53.99 13.84 -47.13
N THR A 349 54.72 14.26 -46.11
CA THR A 349 54.70 15.58 -45.42
C THR A 349 53.39 16.39 -45.39
N VAL A 350 52.75 16.49 -44.21
CA VAL A 350 52.15 17.75 -43.73
C VAL A 350 52.35 17.86 -42.21
N ASP A 351 53.39 18.59 -41.82
CA ASP A 351 53.49 19.23 -40.50
C ASP A 351 52.43 20.36 -40.43
N TRP A 352 51.71 20.45 -39.30
CA TRP A 352 50.81 21.52 -38.83
C TRP A 352 49.31 21.19 -38.77
N PHE A 353 48.88 20.56 -37.67
CA PHE A 353 47.91 21.10 -36.70
C PHE A 353 47.93 20.18 -35.47
N ALA A 354 48.83 20.48 -34.54
CA ALA A 354 48.85 19.90 -33.21
C ALA A 354 48.49 21.04 -32.24
N GLU A 355 47.25 21.06 -31.75
CA GLU A 355 46.85 21.80 -30.55
C GLU A 355 45.63 21.11 -29.89
N THR A 356 45.97 20.24 -28.94
CA THR A 356 45.39 20.05 -27.60
C THR A 356 43.88 20.15 -27.38
N TYR A 357 43.24 19.03 -27.04
CA TYR A 357 42.47 18.88 -25.78
C TYR A 357 42.61 17.43 -25.29
N GLY A 358 43.63 17.21 -24.46
CA GLY A 358 43.62 16.10 -23.51
C GLY A 358 43.12 16.64 -22.18
N LEU A 359 41.95 16.17 -21.75
CA LEU A 359 41.53 16.15 -20.35
C LEU A 359 40.79 14.82 -20.14
N ILE A 360 41.51 13.87 -19.56
CA ILE A 360 40.94 12.73 -18.84
C ILE A 360 40.43 13.34 -17.53
N ALA A 361 39.11 13.41 -17.37
CA ALA A 361 38.46 13.55 -16.07
C ALA A 361 37.73 12.25 -15.81
N ILE A 362 38.28 11.45 -14.90
CA ILE A 362 37.55 10.36 -14.24
C ILE A 362 36.86 11.02 -13.04
N SER A 363 35.54 11.03 -13.03
CA SER A 363 34.75 11.16 -11.81
C SER A 363 33.63 10.11 -11.85
N ASP A 364 33.60 9.24 -10.84
CA ASP A 364 32.40 8.58 -10.33
C ASP A 364 31.20 9.56 -10.42
N THR A 365 30.01 9.24 -10.93
CA THR A 365 29.24 7.99 -10.87
C THR A 365 28.14 8.02 -11.95
N LEU A 366 27.89 6.86 -12.57
CA LEU A 366 26.69 6.40 -13.31
C LEU A 366 26.29 7.07 -14.66
N ARG A 367 26.38 6.22 -15.71
CA ARG A 367 25.93 6.30 -17.11
C ARG A 367 26.66 7.28 -18.03
N THR A 368 27.80 6.84 -18.58
CA THR A 368 28.17 6.99 -20.01
C THR A 368 29.56 6.37 -20.26
N ASP A 369 29.64 5.08 -20.61
CA ASP A 369 30.86 4.54 -21.23
C ASP A 369 30.74 4.56 -22.76
N LEU A 370 30.45 5.75 -23.32
CA LEU A 370 30.69 6.02 -24.74
C LEU A 370 32.20 6.21 -24.94
N ASN A 371 32.92 5.12 -25.21
CA ASN A 371 34.32 5.23 -25.65
C ASN A 371 34.38 5.68 -27.11
N ASN A 372 34.29 7.00 -27.34
CA ASN A 372 34.57 7.60 -28.63
C ASN A 372 36.08 7.70 -28.86
N ILE A 373 36.68 6.68 -29.48
CA ILE A 373 38.06 6.75 -29.96
C ILE A 373 38.07 7.46 -31.32
N THR A 374 38.54 8.71 -31.35
CA THR A 374 38.70 9.48 -32.58
C THR A 374 40.09 9.27 -33.17
N VAL A 375 40.21 8.72 -34.38
CA VAL A 375 41.48 8.64 -35.12
C VAL A 375 41.53 9.77 -36.15
N SER A 376 42.66 10.49 -36.22
CA SER A 376 42.82 11.71 -37.01
C SER A 376 42.85 11.48 -38.53
N ALA A 377 42.56 12.56 -39.27
CA ALA A 377 42.34 12.63 -40.72
C ALA A 377 43.38 11.91 -41.59
N VAL A 378 42.91 11.21 -42.62
CA VAL A 378 43.73 10.51 -43.62
C VAL A 378 43.64 11.23 -44.97
N SER A 379 44.80 11.51 -45.59
CA SER A 379 44.90 12.04 -46.96
C SER A 379 44.75 10.90 -47.97
N THR A 380 43.95 11.12 -49.02
CA THR A 380 43.65 10.13 -50.04
C THR A 380 44.04 10.66 -51.43
N ASP A 381 44.63 9.77 -52.24
CA ASP A 381 45.09 10.08 -53.60
C ASP A 381 44.03 9.56 -54.60
N GLY A 382 43.05 10.40 -54.92
CA GLY A 382 42.01 10.14 -55.94
C GLY A 382 40.74 9.42 -55.45
N ASP A 383 39.72 9.42 -56.34
CA ASP A 383 38.29 9.10 -56.14
C ASP A 383 37.92 7.70 -55.60
N ARG A 384 38.84 6.95 -54.97
CA ARG A 384 38.57 5.62 -54.40
C ARG A 384 39.39 5.38 -53.14
N VAL A 385 38.72 5.17 -52.02
CA VAL A 385 39.31 4.61 -50.80
C VAL A 385 38.69 3.24 -50.56
N THR A 386 39.51 2.21 -50.46
CA THR A 386 39.05 0.88 -50.04
C THR A 386 39.60 0.61 -48.66
N TYR A 387 38.74 0.69 -47.64
CA TYR A 387 39.08 0.22 -46.31
C TYR A 387 38.67 -1.25 -46.22
N VAL A 388 39.59 -2.12 -45.82
CA VAL A 388 39.29 -3.53 -45.49
C VAL A 388 39.82 -3.78 -44.08
N GLY A 389 38.91 -3.81 -43.12
CA GLY A 389 39.21 -4.09 -41.73
C GLY A 389 38.12 -4.95 -41.10
N THR A 390 38.44 -5.60 -39.98
CA THR A 390 37.46 -6.35 -39.18
C THR A 390 37.50 -5.74 -37.79
N LEU A 391 36.38 -5.21 -37.33
CA LEU A 391 36.22 -4.64 -36.00
C LEU A 391 35.39 -5.60 -35.17
N GLN A 392 35.92 -6.00 -34.02
CA GLN A 392 35.24 -6.89 -33.09
C GLN A 392 35.18 -6.20 -31.73
N ALA A 393 34.00 -6.20 -31.12
CA ALA A 393 33.77 -5.73 -29.76
C ALA A 393 32.94 -6.79 -29.04
N CYS A 394 33.31 -7.07 -27.79
CA CYS A 394 32.61 -8.04 -26.95
C CYS A 394 32.21 -7.37 -25.63
N ASP A 395 31.03 -7.74 -25.13
CA ASP A 395 30.56 -7.34 -23.80
C ASP A 395 31.13 -8.26 -22.71
N SER A 396 30.77 -7.97 -21.45
CA SER A 396 31.17 -8.77 -20.29
C SER A 396 30.52 -10.15 -20.19
N TYR A 397 29.51 -10.41 -21.02
CA TYR A 397 28.84 -11.69 -21.18
C TYR A 397 29.37 -12.49 -22.38
N ASN A 398 30.45 -12.01 -23.01
CA ASN A 398 31.17 -12.63 -24.12
C ASN A 398 30.32 -12.72 -25.42
N GLN A 399 29.33 -11.84 -25.56
CA GLN A 399 28.59 -11.60 -26.79
C GLN A 399 29.41 -10.64 -27.64
N CYS A 400 29.85 -11.14 -28.80
CA CYS A 400 30.75 -10.39 -29.67
C CYS A 400 30.04 -9.98 -30.96
N ALA A 401 30.05 -8.69 -31.25
CA ALA A 401 29.73 -8.21 -32.58
C ALA A 401 31.03 -8.14 -33.38
N THR A 402 30.96 -8.52 -34.66
CA THR A 402 32.07 -8.39 -35.59
C THR A 402 31.57 -7.70 -36.85
N SER A 403 32.09 -6.52 -37.15
CA SER A 403 31.81 -5.79 -38.38
C SER A 403 33.01 -5.89 -39.32
N VAL A 404 32.80 -6.47 -40.50
CA VAL A 404 33.77 -6.43 -41.59
C VAL A 404 33.50 -5.16 -42.37
N VAL A 405 34.38 -4.17 -42.21
CA VAL A 405 34.29 -2.92 -42.97
C VAL A 405 35.03 -3.14 -44.28
N THR A 406 34.27 -3.40 -45.35
CA THR A 406 34.74 -3.28 -46.74
C THR A 406 34.02 -2.11 -47.38
N THR A 407 34.64 -0.92 -47.38
CA THR A 407 34.08 0.19 -48.14
C THR A 407 34.57 0.10 -49.58
N THR A 408 33.64 -0.07 -50.51
CA THR A 408 33.80 0.31 -51.92
C THR A 408 32.47 0.90 -52.31
N ASP A 409 32.37 2.22 -52.29
CA ASP A 409 31.07 2.83 -52.47
C ASP A 409 30.63 2.84 -53.94
N TYR A 410 29.39 2.37 -54.14
CA TYR A 410 28.54 2.58 -55.32
C TYR A 410 27.12 2.81 -54.76
N ILE A 411 26.56 3.98 -55.09
CA ILE A 411 25.27 4.53 -54.67
C ILE A 411 24.10 3.51 -54.77
N THR A 412 23.36 3.24 -53.67
CA THR A 412 22.13 2.40 -53.61
C THR A 412 20.85 3.22 -53.31
N GLU A 413 19.68 2.67 -53.64
CA GLU A 413 18.32 3.28 -53.58
C GLU A 413 17.89 3.72 -52.17
N THR A 414 17.16 4.85 -52.02
CA THR A 414 16.75 5.41 -50.71
C THR A 414 15.45 6.24 -50.79
N VAL A 415 14.57 6.08 -49.79
CA VAL A 415 13.47 7.02 -49.47
C VAL A 415 13.69 7.50 -48.04
N ALA A 416 13.62 8.80 -47.82
CA ALA A 416 13.75 9.40 -46.49
C ALA A 416 12.74 10.53 -46.32
N ILE A 417 11.98 10.52 -45.23
CA ILE A 417 11.26 11.70 -44.75
C ILE A 417 12.28 12.63 -44.07
N ILE A 418 12.28 13.92 -44.42
CA ILE A 418 13.05 14.96 -43.74
C ILE A 418 12.03 15.87 -43.06
N THR A 419 11.67 15.56 -41.81
CA THR A 419 10.85 16.49 -41.02
C THR A 419 11.65 17.78 -40.77
N PRO A 420 10.99 18.97 -40.65
CA PRO A 420 11.72 20.22 -40.53
C PRO A 420 12.60 20.24 -39.28
N THR A 421 13.90 20.47 -39.47
CA THR A 421 14.91 20.76 -38.43
C THR A 421 14.72 22.14 -37.77
N THR A 422 13.49 22.64 -37.62
CA THR A 422 13.20 23.88 -36.89
C THR A 422 12.20 23.63 -35.78
N GLY A 423 12.73 23.43 -34.57
CA GLY A 423 12.09 23.74 -33.28
C GLY A 423 10.76 23.04 -32.98
N LEU A 424 10.82 22.02 -32.13
CA LEU A 424 9.68 21.44 -31.42
C LEU A 424 9.03 22.48 -30.49
N ALA A 425 8.27 23.42 -31.05
CA ALA A 425 7.29 24.19 -30.30
C ALA A 425 5.92 23.60 -30.65
N GLN A 426 5.24 23.11 -29.61
CA GLN A 426 3.92 22.50 -29.60
C GLN A 426 2.95 23.22 -30.53
N ILE A 427 2.26 22.43 -31.37
CA ILE A 427 1.35 22.94 -32.39
C ILE A 427 -0.05 22.44 -32.01
N GLY A 428 -1.03 23.35 -31.93
CA GLY A 428 -2.44 22.98 -31.93
C GLY A 428 -2.85 22.38 -33.29
N LEU A 429 -4.10 22.52 -33.72
CA LEU A 429 -4.57 22.01 -35.02
C LEU A 429 -4.06 22.84 -36.25
N ASP A 430 -2.88 23.44 -36.18
CA ASP A 430 -2.31 24.20 -37.28
C ASP A 430 -1.71 23.29 -38.37
N THR A 431 -1.48 23.86 -39.56
CA THR A 431 -0.93 23.12 -40.71
C THR A 431 0.58 22.93 -40.59
N ILE A 432 1.03 21.69 -40.74
CA ILE A 432 2.42 21.23 -40.65
C ILE A 432 2.94 20.91 -42.05
N THR A 433 4.05 21.52 -42.46
CA THR A 433 4.73 21.19 -43.72
C THR A 433 5.69 20.02 -43.50
N LEU A 434 5.53 18.95 -44.26
CA LEU A 434 6.38 17.76 -44.29
C LEU A 434 7.21 17.75 -45.57
N ASP A 435 8.53 17.64 -45.45
CA ASP A 435 9.44 17.53 -46.59
C ASP A 435 10.13 16.16 -46.63
N GLY A 436 10.66 15.77 -47.78
CA GLY A 436 11.43 14.54 -47.90
C GLY A 436 12.01 14.32 -49.28
N VAL A 437 12.77 13.23 -49.42
CA VAL A 437 13.47 12.86 -50.65
C VAL A 437 13.14 11.41 -51.02
N ALA A 438 12.81 11.17 -52.28
CA ALA A 438 12.60 9.83 -52.84
C ALA A 438 13.59 9.57 -53.97
N ARG A 439 14.34 8.46 -53.92
CA ARG A 439 15.33 8.04 -54.93
C ARG A 439 15.23 6.53 -55.20
N SER A 440 15.08 6.15 -56.47
CA SER A 440 15.21 4.78 -56.94
C SER A 440 15.86 4.73 -58.34
N PRO A 441 16.72 3.74 -58.66
CA PRO A 441 17.15 3.34 -59.99
C PRO A 441 16.00 2.96 -60.94
N ALA A 442 14.83 2.57 -60.41
CA ALA A 442 13.59 2.39 -61.17
C ALA A 442 12.75 3.68 -61.19
N GLU A 443 11.85 3.84 -62.16
CA GLU A 443 10.99 5.03 -62.25
C GLU A 443 10.07 5.11 -61.02
N LEU A 444 9.96 6.27 -60.37
CA LEU A 444 9.03 6.47 -59.24
C LEU A 444 7.59 6.53 -59.76
N SER A 445 6.64 5.87 -59.08
CA SER A 445 5.22 5.87 -59.50
C SER A 445 4.31 6.62 -58.52
N MET A 446 4.45 6.33 -57.21
CA MET A 446 3.53 6.79 -56.19
C MET A 446 4.25 6.91 -54.84
N LEU A 447 3.86 7.91 -54.04
CA LEU A 447 4.22 8.03 -52.63
C LEU A 447 2.95 8.18 -51.80
N THR A 448 2.80 7.35 -50.78
CA THR A 448 1.69 7.40 -49.83
C THR A 448 2.20 7.78 -48.46
N LEU A 449 1.62 8.82 -47.87
CA LEU A 449 1.84 9.23 -46.48
C LEU A 449 0.68 8.71 -45.63
N ILE A 450 0.97 8.08 -44.50
CA ILE A 450 -0.02 7.51 -43.58
C ILE A 450 0.15 8.17 -42.22
N PHE A 451 -0.95 8.69 -41.69
CA PHE A 451 -1.04 9.34 -40.40
C PHE A 451 -1.93 8.50 -39.48
N THR A 452 -1.38 8.01 -38.38
CA THR A 452 -2.13 7.23 -37.40
C THR A 452 -2.16 7.97 -36.08
N ASN A 453 -3.35 8.43 -35.67
CA ASN A 453 -3.56 9.01 -34.35
C ASN A 453 -3.55 7.88 -33.31
N THR A 454 -2.50 7.79 -32.51
CA THR A 454 -2.31 6.74 -31.50
C THR A 454 -3.19 6.96 -30.26
N THR A 455 -3.66 8.19 -30.02
CA THR A 455 -4.55 8.52 -28.89
C THR A 455 -5.99 8.06 -29.11
N PHE A 456 -6.53 8.22 -30.33
CA PHE A 456 -7.93 7.95 -30.65
C PHE A 456 -8.14 6.86 -31.71
N GLY A 457 -7.07 6.27 -32.22
CA GLY A 457 -7.11 5.14 -33.16
C GLY A 457 -7.63 5.49 -34.56
N SER A 458 -7.60 6.77 -34.95
CA SER A 458 -8.02 7.22 -36.28
C SER A 458 -6.84 7.21 -37.27
N VAL A 459 -7.10 6.82 -38.52
CA VAL A 459 -6.07 6.73 -39.58
C VAL A 459 -6.50 7.57 -40.78
N GLU A 460 -5.58 8.38 -41.29
CA GLU A 460 -5.72 9.14 -42.53
C GLU A 460 -4.53 8.85 -43.46
N SER A 461 -4.73 8.94 -44.77
CA SER A 461 -3.65 8.74 -45.75
C SER A 461 -3.74 9.73 -46.90
N TYR A 462 -2.60 10.20 -47.37
CA TYR A 462 -2.45 11.04 -48.55
C TYR A 462 -1.59 10.35 -49.62
N THR A 463 -1.83 10.63 -50.89
CA THR A 463 -1.09 9.98 -51.99
C THR A 463 -0.70 10.98 -53.07
N MET A 464 0.58 10.95 -53.44
CA MET A 464 1.20 11.72 -54.51
C MET A 464 1.53 10.78 -55.67
N THR A 465 1.34 11.24 -56.90
CA THR A 465 1.69 10.46 -58.11
C THR A 465 2.44 11.33 -59.09
N TRP A 466 3.41 10.73 -59.78
CA TRP A 466 4.22 11.42 -60.78
C TRP A 466 3.88 10.91 -62.17
N SER A 467 3.75 11.84 -63.11
CA SER A 467 3.26 11.56 -64.48
C SER A 467 4.38 11.53 -65.53
N SER A 468 5.64 11.50 -65.11
CA SER A 468 6.83 11.47 -65.99
C SER A 468 7.95 10.66 -65.33
N PRO A 469 8.80 9.99 -66.11
CA PRO A 469 9.84 9.12 -65.57
C PRO A 469 10.85 9.95 -64.79
N ILE A 470 10.79 9.83 -63.46
CA ILE A 470 11.71 10.46 -62.52
C ILE A 470 12.27 9.36 -61.62
N THR A 471 13.56 9.41 -61.34
CA THR A 471 14.29 8.46 -60.48
C THR A 471 14.68 9.10 -59.15
N GLU A 472 14.49 10.42 -59.02
CA GLU A 472 14.80 11.21 -57.83
C GLU A 472 13.88 12.44 -57.78
N THR A 473 13.31 12.74 -56.62
CA THR A 473 12.58 13.98 -56.37
C THR A 473 12.54 14.32 -54.89
N ASP A 474 12.59 15.63 -54.61
CA ASP A 474 12.16 16.17 -53.32
C ASP A 474 10.62 16.29 -53.34
N TRP A 475 9.96 16.10 -52.21
CA TRP A 475 8.52 16.26 -52.05
C TRP A 475 8.21 17.08 -50.80
N SER A 476 7.05 17.75 -50.83
CA SER A 476 6.57 18.60 -49.74
C SER A 476 5.05 18.47 -49.62
N TYR A 477 4.52 18.37 -48.41
CA TYR A 477 3.09 18.25 -48.12
C TYR A 477 2.68 19.03 -46.87
N ASP A 478 1.69 19.90 -47.02
CA ASP A 478 1.06 20.64 -45.92
C ASP A 478 -0.09 19.82 -45.32
N TRP A 479 0.11 19.28 -44.12
CA TRP A 479 -0.87 18.47 -43.39
C TRP A 479 -1.53 19.27 -42.27
N ALA A 480 -2.87 19.27 -42.21
CA ALA A 480 -3.62 19.85 -41.09
C ALA A 480 -4.25 18.72 -40.26
N PRO A 481 -3.89 18.56 -38.97
CA PRO A 481 -4.45 17.51 -38.13
C PRO A 481 -5.96 17.70 -37.93
N PRO A 482 -6.78 16.63 -38.06
CA PRO A 482 -8.23 16.74 -37.93
C PRO A 482 -8.71 16.85 -36.47
N ILE A 483 -7.95 16.28 -35.52
CA ILE A 483 -8.22 16.26 -34.07
C ILE A 483 -6.91 16.24 -33.29
N TYR A 484 -6.96 16.61 -32.00
CA TYR A 484 -5.84 16.55 -31.06
C TYR A 484 -5.38 15.10 -30.81
N GLY A 485 -4.19 14.93 -30.24
CA GLY A 485 -3.59 13.63 -29.93
C GLY A 485 -2.28 13.37 -30.66
N ASP A 486 -1.62 12.28 -30.29
CA ASP A 486 -0.34 11.89 -30.86
C ASP A 486 -0.52 11.18 -32.19
N TYR A 487 0.33 11.51 -33.16
CA TYR A 487 0.33 10.91 -34.48
C TYR A 487 1.66 10.22 -34.78
N THR A 488 1.57 9.05 -35.38
CA THR A 488 2.70 8.39 -36.06
C THR A 488 2.57 8.60 -37.57
N LEU A 489 3.70 8.92 -38.22
CA LEU A 489 3.81 9.15 -39.66
C LEU A 489 4.64 8.04 -40.32
N THR A 490 4.13 7.48 -41.41
CA THR A 490 4.85 6.51 -42.26
C THR A 490 4.75 6.92 -43.73
N ALA A 491 5.87 6.84 -44.47
CA ALA A 491 5.91 7.04 -45.92
C ALA A 491 6.13 5.71 -46.65
N ARG A 492 5.37 5.48 -47.71
CA ARG A 492 5.48 4.31 -48.61
C ARG A 492 5.71 4.76 -50.03
N LEU A 493 6.81 4.36 -50.65
CA LEU A 493 7.11 4.61 -52.05
C LEU A 493 6.85 3.37 -52.90
N THR A 494 6.14 3.54 -54.02
CA THR A 494 5.97 2.52 -55.04
C THR A 494 6.74 2.89 -56.31
N THR A 495 7.54 1.98 -56.84
CA THR A 495 8.24 2.13 -58.13
C THR A 495 7.37 1.69 -59.31
N GLY A 496 7.74 2.09 -60.54
CA GLY A 496 7.01 1.81 -61.78
C GLY A 496 7.02 0.33 -62.18
N ASP A 497 7.94 -0.46 -61.62
CA ASP A 497 7.99 -1.91 -61.77
C ASP A 497 7.11 -2.64 -60.72
N GLY A 498 6.53 -1.89 -59.76
CA GLY A 498 5.58 -2.39 -58.77
C GLY A 498 6.18 -2.76 -57.41
N ASP A 499 7.47 -2.51 -57.19
CA ASP A 499 8.12 -2.73 -55.90
C ASP A 499 7.79 -1.60 -54.91
N GLU A 500 7.52 -1.95 -53.66
CA GLU A 500 7.22 -1.02 -52.56
C GLU A 500 8.38 -0.93 -51.56
N LEU A 501 8.74 0.29 -51.19
CA LEU A 501 9.75 0.60 -50.18
C LEU A 501 9.08 1.46 -49.09
N GLU A 502 9.24 1.08 -47.83
CA GLU A 502 8.75 1.85 -46.69
C GLU A 502 9.91 2.58 -46.02
N ASP A 503 9.66 3.79 -45.50
CA ASP A 503 10.58 4.43 -44.57
C ASP A 503 10.52 3.67 -43.23
N ASN A 504 11.65 3.10 -42.80
CA ASN A 504 11.75 2.35 -41.55
C ASN A 504 11.93 3.27 -40.33
N ALA A 505 12.08 4.59 -40.52
CA ALA A 505 12.10 5.54 -39.42
C ALA A 505 10.67 5.86 -38.95
N VAL A 506 10.39 5.66 -37.66
CA VAL A 506 9.13 6.07 -37.04
C VAL A 506 9.23 7.55 -36.67
N HIS A 507 8.33 8.37 -37.22
CA HIS A 507 8.23 9.79 -36.89
C HIS A 507 6.96 10.05 -36.08
N THR A 508 7.08 10.73 -34.94
CA THR A 508 5.97 11.07 -34.04
C THR A 508 5.73 12.58 -34.01
N VAL A 509 4.46 12.99 -34.01
CA VAL A 509 4.01 14.38 -33.89
C VAL A 509 2.92 14.47 -32.82
N ALA A 510 3.16 15.21 -31.75
CA ALA A 510 2.20 15.47 -30.68
C ALA A 510 1.37 16.74 -30.99
N ILE A 511 0.04 16.65 -30.87
CA ILE A 511 -0.90 17.77 -31.10
C ILE A 511 -1.69 18.02 -29.82
N ASP A 512 -1.28 19.02 -29.04
CA ASP A 512 -1.77 19.29 -27.67
C ASP A 512 -3.17 19.93 -27.62
N ALA A 513 -3.92 19.68 -26.55
CA ALA A 513 -5.22 20.31 -26.28
C ALA A 513 -5.11 21.41 -25.19
N PRO A 514 -6.04 22.40 -25.15
CA PRO A 514 -6.09 23.38 -24.08
C PRO A 514 -6.46 22.73 -22.73
N GLU A 515 -5.87 23.21 -21.64
CA GLU A 515 -6.15 22.73 -20.28
C GLU A 515 -6.81 23.84 -19.48
N LEU A 516 -8.07 23.64 -19.08
CA LEU A 516 -8.89 24.67 -18.45
C LEU A 516 -9.19 24.32 -16.99
N THR A 517 -8.95 25.29 -16.10
CA THR A 517 -9.34 25.21 -14.69
C THR A 517 -10.35 26.30 -14.34
N ILE A 518 -11.25 26.00 -13.40
CA ILE A 518 -12.22 26.97 -12.87
C ILE A 518 -12.11 27.03 -11.34
N ASP A 519 -11.91 28.22 -10.81
CA ASP A 519 -11.85 28.52 -9.39
C ASP A 519 -12.97 29.51 -9.02
N LYS A 520 -13.56 29.35 -7.85
CA LYS A 520 -14.68 30.18 -7.39
C LYS A 520 -14.50 30.57 -5.95
N ARG A 521 -14.38 31.88 -5.72
CA ARG A 521 -14.12 32.48 -4.41
C ARG A 521 -15.28 33.37 -3.99
N ALA A 522 -15.63 33.35 -2.71
CA ALA A 522 -16.57 34.30 -2.13
C ALA A 522 -15.84 35.21 -1.15
N THR A 523 -16.17 36.50 -1.12
CA THR A 523 -15.85 37.37 0.00
C THR A 523 -17.12 37.55 0.83
N ALA A 524 -17.13 36.95 2.02
CA ALA A 524 -18.19 37.11 3.01
C ALA A 524 -17.56 37.45 4.37
N PRO A 525 -18.20 38.32 5.19
CA PRO A 525 -17.83 38.49 6.58
C PRO A 525 -17.99 37.18 7.38
N ALA A 526 -17.30 37.08 8.52
CA ALA A 526 -17.26 35.87 9.36
C ALA A 526 -18.62 35.38 9.89
N GLU A 527 -19.66 36.22 9.85
CA GLU A 527 -21.06 35.86 10.08
C GLU A 527 -21.92 36.53 9.00
N LEU A 528 -22.81 35.76 8.35
CA LEU A 528 -23.72 36.26 7.32
C LEU A 528 -25.14 36.41 7.88
N GLN A 529 -25.75 37.57 7.66
CA GLN A 529 -27.15 37.85 7.95
C GLN A 529 -27.97 37.98 6.67
N VAL A 530 -29.26 37.68 6.75
CA VAL A 530 -30.19 37.93 5.65
C VAL A 530 -30.17 39.41 5.29
N GLY A 531 -29.91 39.70 4.02
CA GLY A 531 -29.70 41.05 3.49
C GLY A 531 -28.23 41.42 3.28
N ASP A 532 -27.28 40.59 3.71
CA ASP A 532 -25.86 40.84 3.46
C ASP A 532 -25.50 40.65 1.99
N ALA A 533 -24.61 41.54 1.53
CA ALA A 533 -24.03 41.45 0.20
C ALA A 533 -22.92 40.41 0.20
N ILE A 534 -23.07 39.37 -0.63
CA ILE A 534 -22.04 38.37 -0.91
C ILE A 534 -21.49 38.65 -2.30
N THR A 535 -20.17 38.77 -2.40
CA THR A 535 -19.51 38.95 -3.70
C THR A 535 -18.76 37.68 -4.05
N TYR A 536 -19.16 37.04 -5.15
CA TYR A 536 -18.47 35.87 -5.70
C TYR A 536 -17.53 36.31 -6.82
N THR A 537 -16.39 35.64 -6.96
CA THR A 537 -15.46 35.79 -8.06
C THR A 537 -15.23 34.43 -8.68
N ILE A 538 -15.54 34.27 -9.96
CA ILE A 538 -15.22 33.08 -10.74
C ILE A 538 -14.00 33.42 -11.58
N VAL A 539 -12.97 32.60 -11.48
CA VAL A 539 -11.72 32.71 -12.22
C VAL A 539 -11.59 31.47 -13.10
N VAL A 540 -11.37 31.67 -14.39
CA VAL A 540 -11.10 30.59 -15.35
C VAL A 540 -9.71 30.82 -15.93
N THR A 541 -8.90 29.77 -15.94
CA THR A 541 -7.51 29.81 -16.40
C THR A 541 -7.30 28.77 -17.49
N ASN A 542 -6.58 29.12 -18.54
CA ASN A 542 -6.03 28.15 -19.50
C ASN A 542 -4.55 27.91 -19.19
N SER A 543 -4.25 26.80 -18.50
CA SER A 543 -2.88 26.39 -18.14
C SER A 543 -2.21 25.53 -19.22
N GLY A 544 -2.96 25.11 -20.23
CA GLY A 544 -2.46 24.26 -21.30
C GLY A 544 -1.62 25.01 -22.31
N THR A 545 -1.11 24.30 -23.29
CA THR A 545 -0.15 24.81 -24.29
C THR A 545 -0.82 25.34 -25.57
N VAL A 546 -2.17 25.30 -25.62
CA VAL A 546 -2.98 25.73 -26.76
C VAL A 546 -4.12 26.65 -26.33
N ASP A 547 -4.43 27.68 -27.12
CA ASP A 547 -5.55 28.61 -26.89
C ASP A 547 -6.91 27.88 -26.87
N ALA A 548 -7.77 28.20 -25.90
CA ALA A 548 -9.13 27.68 -25.80
C ALA A 548 -10.16 28.70 -26.29
N ALA A 549 -10.79 28.44 -27.44
CA ALA A 549 -11.84 29.30 -27.98
C ALA A 549 -13.25 28.79 -27.61
N GLY A 550 -14.19 29.71 -27.39
CA GLY A 550 -15.60 29.40 -27.20
C GLY A 550 -15.94 28.76 -25.84
N VAL A 551 -15.14 29.01 -24.80
CA VAL A 551 -15.35 28.49 -23.46
C VAL A 551 -16.59 29.14 -22.85
N VAL A 552 -17.64 28.35 -22.64
CA VAL A 552 -18.89 28.80 -22.03
C VAL A 552 -18.79 28.58 -20.52
N VAL A 553 -18.83 29.67 -19.76
CA VAL A 553 -18.83 29.69 -18.31
C VAL A 553 -20.25 29.95 -17.83
N THR A 554 -20.80 29.04 -17.05
CA THR A 554 -22.12 29.17 -16.44
C THR A 554 -22.05 29.06 -14.93
N ASP A 555 -22.80 29.90 -14.23
CA ASP A 555 -22.99 29.86 -12.78
C ASP A 555 -24.44 30.20 -12.45
N THR A 556 -25.16 29.28 -11.84
CA THR A 556 -26.55 29.48 -11.42
C THR A 556 -26.58 29.73 -9.92
N LEU A 557 -27.04 30.92 -9.52
CA LEU A 557 -27.13 31.28 -8.11
C LEU A 557 -28.15 30.37 -7.39
N PRO A 558 -27.85 29.92 -6.16
CA PRO A 558 -28.78 29.14 -5.36
C PRO A 558 -30.05 29.93 -5.06
N VAL A 559 -31.17 29.23 -4.83
CA VAL A 559 -32.47 29.84 -4.53
C VAL A 559 -32.46 30.75 -3.30
N ASP A 560 -31.52 30.52 -2.38
CA ASP A 560 -31.34 31.29 -1.13
C ASP A 560 -30.56 32.60 -1.31
N VAL A 561 -30.12 32.90 -2.53
CA VAL A 561 -29.37 34.11 -2.88
C VAL A 561 -30.08 34.85 -4.02
N SER A 562 -30.28 36.16 -3.87
CA SER A 562 -30.79 37.01 -4.94
C SER A 562 -29.64 37.69 -5.68
N GLY A 563 -29.61 37.60 -7.01
CA GLY A 563 -28.55 38.16 -7.85
C GLY A 563 -28.79 37.84 -9.33
N SER A 564 -27.76 38.00 -10.16
CA SER A 564 -27.79 37.57 -11.57
C SER A 564 -26.86 36.39 -11.79
N ASP A 565 -27.38 35.31 -12.37
CA ASP A 565 -26.60 34.18 -12.85
C ASP A 565 -25.53 34.63 -13.86
N LEU A 566 -24.40 33.92 -13.91
CA LEU A 566 -23.40 34.09 -14.96
C LEU A 566 -23.67 33.09 -16.08
N SER A 567 -23.72 33.57 -17.31
CA SER A 567 -23.67 32.73 -18.51
C SER A 567 -22.97 33.54 -19.59
N THR A 568 -21.70 33.24 -19.82
CA THR A 568 -20.85 34.00 -20.75
C THR A 568 -19.98 33.05 -21.57
N THR A 569 -19.49 33.55 -22.70
CA THR A 569 -18.50 32.85 -23.52
C THR A 569 -17.23 33.67 -23.56
N VAL A 570 -16.08 33.03 -23.38
CA VAL A 570 -14.75 33.64 -23.42
C VAL A 570 -13.83 32.83 -24.32
N ASP A 571 -12.90 33.52 -24.98
CA ASP A 571 -11.75 32.90 -25.62
C ASP A 571 -10.56 33.13 -24.67
N LEU A 572 -9.80 32.08 -24.37
CA LEU A 572 -8.69 32.08 -23.42
C LEU A 572 -7.41 31.70 -24.16
N ALA A 573 -6.52 32.65 -24.39
CA ALA A 573 -5.18 32.32 -24.88
C ALA A 573 -4.43 31.47 -23.83
N VAL A 574 -3.34 30.83 -24.23
CA VAL A 574 -2.42 30.14 -23.31
C VAL A 574 -1.98 31.10 -22.20
N GLY A 575 -2.19 30.70 -20.93
CA GLY A 575 -1.89 31.50 -19.75
C GLY A 575 -2.92 32.59 -19.42
N ASP A 576 -3.99 32.76 -20.22
CA ASP A 576 -5.02 33.74 -19.92
C ASP A 576 -5.82 33.35 -18.68
N VAL A 577 -6.11 34.37 -17.87
CA VAL A 577 -6.96 34.28 -16.69
C VAL A 577 -8.10 35.27 -16.84
N TYR A 578 -9.34 34.79 -16.91
CA TYR A 578 -10.53 35.63 -16.93
C TYR A 578 -11.30 35.51 -15.62
N SER A 579 -11.72 36.66 -15.09
CA SER A 579 -12.37 36.77 -13.80
C SER A 579 -13.68 37.54 -13.89
N TRP A 580 -14.75 36.98 -13.32
CA TRP A 580 -16.05 37.64 -13.18
C TRP A 580 -16.42 37.82 -11.73
N THR A 581 -16.68 39.07 -11.33
CA THR A 581 -17.20 39.41 -10.02
C THR A 581 -18.72 39.51 -10.08
N ILE A 582 -19.41 38.64 -9.36
CA ILE A 582 -20.87 38.53 -9.34
C ILE A 582 -21.38 39.04 -7.99
N PRO A 583 -22.11 40.17 -7.96
CA PRO A 583 -22.76 40.64 -6.76
C PRO A 583 -24.04 39.85 -6.47
N ALA A 584 -24.22 39.41 -5.24
CA ALA A 584 -25.39 38.68 -4.79
C ALA A 584 -25.79 39.09 -3.36
N THR A 585 -27.03 38.81 -2.95
CA THR A 585 -27.55 39.18 -1.62
C THR A 585 -28.23 37.97 -1.00
N LEU A 586 -27.86 37.62 0.24
CA LEU A 586 -28.49 36.53 0.98
C LEU A 586 -29.96 36.85 1.31
N ILE A 587 -30.89 35.93 1.02
CA ILE A 587 -32.33 36.16 1.23
C ILE A 587 -33.03 35.14 2.14
N SER A 588 -32.31 34.14 2.65
CA SER A 588 -32.87 33.04 3.46
C SER A 588 -32.20 32.90 4.83
N THR A 589 -32.99 32.66 5.88
CA THR A 589 -32.53 32.52 7.28
C THR A 589 -32.07 31.10 7.64
N ASP A 590 -32.32 30.11 6.78
CA ASP A 590 -32.25 28.69 7.12
C ASP A 590 -30.95 28.00 6.64
N VAL A 591 -29.86 28.72 6.42
CA VAL A 591 -28.69 28.15 5.72
C VAL A 591 -27.40 28.22 6.54
N PRO A 592 -26.84 27.08 7.02
CA PRO A 592 -25.51 27.05 7.63
C PRO A 592 -24.37 27.15 6.60
N THR A 593 -24.59 26.78 5.32
CA THR A 593 -23.60 26.85 4.23
C THR A 593 -24.26 27.10 2.86
N VAL A 594 -24.00 28.26 2.23
CA VAL A 594 -24.45 28.55 0.85
C VAL A 594 -23.48 27.89 -0.14
N THR A 595 -23.90 26.81 -0.79
CA THR A 595 -23.08 26.10 -1.80
C THR A 595 -23.52 26.51 -3.21
N ASN A 596 -22.60 27.01 -4.02
CA ASN A 596 -22.88 27.46 -5.38
C ASN A 596 -21.81 26.90 -6.35
N ARG A 597 -22.21 26.16 -7.40
CA ARG A 597 -21.30 25.49 -8.34
C ARG A 597 -21.31 26.15 -9.72
N ALA A 598 -20.12 26.46 -10.24
CA ALA A 598 -19.93 26.93 -11.60
C ALA A 598 -19.53 25.78 -12.53
N TYR A 599 -19.91 25.87 -13.81
CA TYR A 599 -19.67 24.84 -14.82
C TYR A 599 -19.01 25.46 -16.06
N LEU A 600 -18.07 24.71 -16.64
CA LEU A 600 -17.48 24.96 -17.95
C LEU A 600 -18.12 24.05 -19.01
N SER A 601 -18.41 24.58 -20.20
CA SER A 601 -18.81 23.78 -21.36
C SER A 601 -18.27 24.39 -22.67
N HIS A 602 -17.99 23.59 -23.70
CA HIS A 602 -17.52 24.09 -25.00
C HIS A 602 -17.98 23.21 -26.17
N THR A 603 -18.00 23.78 -27.37
CA THR A 603 -18.14 23.07 -28.65
C THR A 603 -17.09 23.60 -29.63
N TRP A 604 -16.17 22.74 -30.07
CA TRP A 604 -15.04 23.15 -30.91
C TRP A 604 -15.50 23.66 -32.29
N GLN A 605 -15.41 24.98 -32.53
CA GLN A 605 -15.45 25.58 -33.86
C GLN A 605 -14.39 26.68 -34.00
N GLN A 606 -13.64 26.61 -35.09
CA GLN A 606 -12.48 27.45 -35.40
C GLN A 606 -12.86 28.94 -35.57
N ARG A 607 -12.06 29.84 -35.00
CA ARG A 607 -11.89 31.20 -35.51
C ARG A 607 -10.47 31.71 -35.28
N SER A 608 -9.88 32.23 -36.36
CA SER A 608 -8.51 32.74 -36.39
C SER A 608 -8.36 34.19 -35.90
N ALA A 609 -7.23 34.41 -35.24
CA ALA A 609 -6.36 35.58 -35.22
C ALA A 609 -6.56 36.70 -34.16
N SER A 610 -5.49 36.81 -33.35
CA SER A 610 -4.72 38.02 -33.01
C SER A 610 -5.22 38.93 -31.89
N ALA A 611 -4.57 38.82 -30.72
CA ALA A 611 -4.05 39.98 -29.99
C ALA A 611 -2.88 39.56 -29.08
N ALA A 612 -1.72 40.20 -29.23
CA ALA A 612 -0.58 40.05 -28.35
C ALA A 612 -0.89 40.56 -26.94
N VAL A 613 -0.59 39.75 -25.92
CA VAL A 613 -0.51 40.14 -24.50
C VAL A 613 0.78 39.53 -23.91
N ASP A 614 1.38 40.30 -23.01
CA ASP A 614 2.73 40.22 -22.42
C ASP A 614 3.08 38.84 -21.80
N PRO A 615 4.19 38.16 -22.18
CA PRO A 615 4.56 36.87 -21.59
C PRO A 615 5.16 37.08 -20.20
N CYS A 616 4.60 36.38 -19.23
CA CYS A 616 5.26 36.11 -17.96
C CYS A 616 6.04 34.80 -18.15
N ASP A 617 7.38 34.87 -18.12
CA ASP A 617 8.25 33.74 -18.50
C ASP A 617 8.11 32.54 -17.55
N VAL A 618 8.15 31.34 -18.14
CA VAL A 618 8.41 30.08 -17.43
C VAL A 618 9.88 30.06 -17.05
N GLU A 619 10.18 29.87 -15.77
CA GLU A 619 11.55 29.70 -15.30
C GLU A 619 11.87 28.22 -15.18
N LEU A 620 13.03 27.83 -15.69
CA LEU A 620 13.50 26.45 -15.65
C LEU A 620 14.69 26.33 -14.70
N VAL A 621 14.57 25.47 -13.71
CA VAL A 621 15.68 25.05 -12.84
C VAL A 621 16.47 23.98 -13.57
N THR A 622 17.76 24.23 -13.75
CA THR A 622 18.66 23.45 -14.63
C THR A 622 19.87 22.88 -13.89
N ASN A 623 19.94 23.07 -12.57
CA ASN A 623 20.95 22.47 -11.71
C ASN A 623 20.54 22.50 -10.23
N ALA A 624 21.22 21.67 -9.44
CA ALA A 624 20.98 21.50 -8.01
C ALA A 624 21.62 22.58 -7.10
N ASN A 625 22.29 23.59 -7.66
CA ASN A 625 22.99 24.58 -6.83
C ASN A 625 21.97 25.41 -6.04
N ASP A 626 22.32 25.85 -4.82
CA ASP A 626 21.48 26.78 -4.06
C ASP A 626 21.31 28.15 -4.75
N SER A 627 22.36 28.65 -5.40
CA SER A 627 22.40 30.00 -5.99
C SER A 627 23.17 30.04 -7.31
N GLY A 628 22.94 31.11 -8.08
CA GLY A 628 23.55 31.31 -9.39
C GLY A 628 22.63 30.92 -10.54
N THR A 629 23.14 31.03 -11.77
CA THR A 629 22.35 30.77 -12.96
C THR A 629 21.83 29.33 -12.98
N GLY A 630 20.53 29.16 -13.21
CA GLY A 630 19.87 27.86 -13.28
C GLY A 630 19.44 27.26 -11.95
N SER A 631 19.69 27.91 -10.81
CA SER A 631 19.21 27.44 -9.51
C SER A 631 17.73 27.78 -9.26
N LEU A 632 17.09 27.02 -8.36
CA LEU A 632 15.74 27.32 -7.87
C LEU A 632 15.64 28.74 -7.28
N ARG A 633 16.62 29.16 -6.48
CA ARG A 633 16.64 30.51 -5.89
C ARG A 633 16.66 31.60 -6.97
N GLN A 634 17.39 31.37 -8.06
CA GLN A 634 17.44 32.32 -9.17
C GLN A 634 16.13 32.32 -9.96
N ALA A 635 15.53 31.15 -10.21
CA ALA A 635 14.22 31.02 -10.85
C ALA A 635 13.13 31.78 -10.06
N VAL A 636 13.07 31.60 -8.74
CA VAL A 636 12.15 32.34 -7.86
C VAL A 636 12.39 33.86 -7.92
N ALA A 637 13.65 34.29 -7.99
CA ALA A 637 13.99 35.70 -8.09
C ALA A 637 13.54 36.32 -9.43
N ASN A 638 13.71 35.59 -10.53
CA ASN A 638 13.38 36.03 -11.89
C ASN A 638 11.88 36.03 -12.17
N ALA A 639 11.17 35.01 -11.67
CA ALA A 639 9.76 34.81 -11.96
C ALA A 639 8.94 36.08 -11.68
N CYS A 640 8.08 36.47 -12.62
CA CYS A 640 7.11 37.54 -12.43
C CYS A 640 5.92 37.07 -11.54
N GLY A 641 4.94 37.95 -11.30
CA GLY A 641 3.69 37.54 -10.64
C GLY A 641 2.86 36.66 -11.57
N ASN A 642 2.39 35.51 -11.07
CA ASN A 642 1.80 34.38 -11.81
C ASN A 642 2.83 33.54 -12.58
N GLY A 643 4.12 33.64 -12.27
CA GLY A 643 5.15 32.82 -12.92
C GLY A 643 5.01 31.33 -12.60
N LEU A 644 5.54 30.50 -13.51
CA LEU A 644 5.65 29.04 -13.37
C LEU A 644 7.14 28.67 -13.30
N ILE A 645 7.51 27.86 -12.31
CA ILE A 645 8.85 27.30 -12.16
C ILE A 645 8.77 25.80 -12.39
N LEU A 646 9.55 25.33 -13.37
CA LEU A 646 9.70 23.92 -13.72
C LEU A 646 11.14 23.45 -13.49
N PHE A 647 11.35 22.14 -13.55
CA PHE A 647 12.66 21.49 -13.49
C PHE A 647 12.93 20.75 -14.80
N ASP A 648 14.19 20.60 -15.20
CA ASP A 648 14.60 19.84 -16.40
C ASP A 648 15.25 18.48 -16.08
N GLY A 649 15.25 18.10 -14.80
CA GLY A 649 15.94 16.93 -14.30
C GLY A 649 15.60 16.63 -12.84
N ASN A 650 16.05 15.45 -12.38
CA ASN A 650 15.99 15.09 -10.97
C ASN A 650 17.05 15.85 -10.19
N TYR A 651 16.66 16.47 -9.08
CA TYR A 651 17.55 17.32 -8.29
C TYR A 651 17.36 17.13 -6.80
N THR A 652 18.47 17.10 -6.06
CA THR A 652 18.49 17.31 -4.61
C THR A 652 19.16 18.66 -4.34
N ILE A 653 18.38 19.63 -3.89
CA ILE A 653 18.80 21.02 -3.69
C ILE A 653 18.98 21.28 -2.20
N TYR A 654 20.23 21.39 -1.76
CA TYR A 654 20.60 21.73 -0.39
C TYR A 654 20.64 23.24 -0.20
N LEU A 655 19.67 23.77 0.54
CA LEU A 655 19.49 25.20 0.68
C LEU A 655 20.48 25.81 1.69
N GLN A 656 21.12 26.91 1.31
CA GLN A 656 22.06 27.65 2.18
C GLN A 656 21.37 28.77 2.97
N SER A 657 20.13 29.10 2.60
CA SER A 657 19.25 30.03 3.32
C SER A 657 17.79 29.84 2.90
N THR A 658 16.85 30.33 3.71
CA THR A 658 15.43 30.28 3.37
C THR A 658 15.10 31.01 2.07
N ILE A 659 14.13 30.49 1.30
CA ILE A 659 13.60 31.12 0.08
C ILE A 659 12.26 31.82 0.41
N ASP A 660 12.22 33.14 0.21
CA ASP A 660 11.02 33.96 0.38
C ASP A 660 10.12 33.93 -0.86
N LEU A 661 8.90 33.43 -0.71
CA LEU A 661 7.85 33.41 -1.73
C LEU A 661 6.82 34.51 -1.44
N ASN A 662 6.90 35.62 -2.18
CA ASN A 662 6.16 36.86 -1.87
C ASN A 662 5.25 37.38 -2.99
N LYS A 663 5.08 36.59 -4.06
CA LYS A 663 4.29 36.88 -5.25
C LYS A 663 3.39 35.68 -5.59
N THR A 664 2.51 35.81 -6.58
CA THR A 664 1.79 34.65 -7.10
C THR A 664 2.76 33.79 -7.90
N LEU A 665 2.87 32.50 -7.58
CA LEU A 665 3.88 31.59 -8.15
C LEU A 665 3.41 30.14 -8.07
N THR A 666 3.70 29.37 -9.12
CA THR A 666 3.64 27.90 -9.08
C THR A 666 5.05 27.33 -9.17
N ILE A 667 5.39 26.40 -8.28
CA ILE A 667 6.61 25.58 -8.35
C ILE A 667 6.17 24.14 -8.51
N ASP A 668 6.56 23.53 -9.63
CA ASP A 668 6.05 22.24 -10.06
C ASP A 668 7.21 21.31 -10.42
N GLY A 669 7.35 20.23 -9.64
CA GLY A 669 8.33 19.17 -9.87
C GLY A 669 7.85 18.05 -10.78
N SER A 670 6.64 18.15 -11.36
CA SER A 670 6.04 17.08 -12.17
C SER A 670 6.99 16.54 -13.23
N GLY A 671 7.09 15.21 -13.28
CA GLY A 671 7.97 14.50 -14.21
C GLY A 671 9.40 14.26 -13.70
N TYR A 672 9.77 14.81 -12.54
CA TYR A 672 11.11 14.66 -11.95
C TYR A 672 11.07 14.42 -10.44
N GLY A 673 12.03 13.66 -9.92
CA GLY A 673 12.29 13.53 -8.49
C GLY A 673 13.03 14.76 -7.98
N VAL A 674 12.29 15.73 -7.44
CA VAL A 674 12.84 16.99 -6.93
C VAL A 674 12.79 17.00 -5.40
N THR A 675 13.95 16.88 -4.78
CA THR A 675 14.13 17.04 -3.34
C THR A 675 14.72 18.41 -3.01
N ILE A 676 14.11 19.11 -2.06
CA ILE A 676 14.64 20.36 -1.50
C ILE A 676 14.91 20.10 -0.03
N SER A 677 16.17 20.24 0.39
CA SER A 677 16.62 19.92 1.73
C SER A 677 17.07 21.17 2.50
N GLY A 678 16.76 21.19 3.79
CA GLY A 678 17.25 22.19 4.75
C GLY A 678 18.53 21.78 5.49
N ASP A 679 19.10 20.61 5.22
CA ASP A 679 20.45 20.18 5.64
C ASP A 679 21.48 20.90 4.78
N SER A 680 22.10 21.96 5.29
CA SER A 680 22.89 22.87 4.45
C SER A 680 24.34 22.40 4.27
N ASP A 681 24.82 21.49 5.11
CA ASP A 681 26.18 20.94 5.08
C ASP A 681 26.27 19.42 4.85
N GLU A 682 25.14 18.78 4.57
CA GLU A 682 24.98 17.37 4.20
C GLU A 682 25.43 16.41 5.32
N ASP A 683 25.27 16.81 6.58
CA ASP A 683 25.64 15.99 7.74
C ASP A 683 24.52 15.06 8.24
N GLY A 684 23.33 15.17 7.65
CA GLY A 684 22.13 14.42 7.99
C GLY A 684 21.27 15.06 9.07
N GLU A 685 21.62 16.26 9.54
CA GLU A 685 20.81 17.06 10.47
C GLU A 685 20.24 18.32 9.78
N PRO A 686 19.05 18.78 10.19
CA PRO A 686 18.45 19.96 9.59
C PRO A 686 19.11 21.25 10.09
N ASP A 687 19.44 22.18 9.19
CA ASP A 687 20.12 23.44 9.52
C ASP A 687 19.23 24.69 9.40
N ILE A 688 18.36 24.71 8.40
CA ILE A 688 17.60 25.91 8.04
C ILE A 688 16.15 25.65 7.67
N GLN A 689 15.37 26.73 7.63
CA GLN A 689 14.02 26.71 7.06
C GLN A 689 14.07 26.72 5.53
N LEU A 690 13.26 25.92 4.85
CA LEU A 690 13.25 25.88 3.37
C LEU A 690 12.51 27.11 2.79
N PHE A 691 11.23 27.29 3.13
CA PHE A 691 10.37 28.30 2.50
C PHE A 691 9.58 29.18 3.47
N THR A 692 9.37 30.43 3.06
CA THR A 692 8.48 31.41 3.70
C THR A 692 7.51 31.99 2.69
N ILE A 693 6.21 31.81 2.88
CA ILE A 693 5.16 32.46 2.08
C ILE A 693 4.71 33.73 2.81
N ALA A 694 5.05 34.89 2.24
CA ALA A 694 4.65 36.17 2.77
C ALA A 694 3.13 36.38 2.64
N SER A 695 2.56 37.35 3.36
CA SER A 695 1.11 37.64 3.30
C SER A 695 0.60 38.10 1.93
N SER A 696 1.49 38.55 1.04
CA SER A 696 1.19 38.84 -0.37
C SER A 696 1.37 37.64 -1.31
N GLY A 697 1.95 36.54 -0.82
CA GLY A 697 2.20 35.33 -1.60
C GLY A 697 0.92 34.55 -1.86
N VAL A 698 0.77 34.07 -3.09
CA VAL A 698 -0.26 33.13 -3.52
C VAL A 698 0.47 32.00 -4.23
N VAL A 699 0.77 30.93 -3.50
CA VAL A 699 1.74 29.94 -3.94
C VAL A 699 1.09 28.58 -4.12
N THR A 700 1.39 27.94 -5.24
CA THR A 700 1.14 26.51 -5.44
C THR A 700 2.48 25.77 -5.45
N LEU A 701 2.60 24.73 -4.63
CA LEU A 701 3.72 23.78 -4.66
C LEU A 701 3.17 22.40 -5.01
N THR A 702 3.74 21.74 -6.01
CA THR A 702 3.28 20.42 -6.44
C THR A 702 4.42 19.49 -6.85
N GLU A 703 4.28 18.19 -6.54
CA GLU A 703 5.25 17.13 -6.90
C GLU A 703 6.67 17.41 -6.38
N LEU A 704 6.79 17.77 -5.09
CA LEU A 704 8.10 18.05 -4.45
C LEU A 704 8.28 17.23 -3.17
N THR A 705 9.50 16.77 -2.95
CA THR A 705 9.94 16.22 -1.66
C THR A 705 10.69 17.31 -0.90
N LEU A 706 10.14 17.75 0.23
CA LEU A 706 10.71 18.77 1.10
C LEU A 706 11.21 18.09 2.36
N VAL A 707 12.49 18.17 2.66
CA VAL A 707 13.11 17.41 3.77
C VAL A 707 13.98 18.27 4.68
N ASP A 708 14.19 17.79 5.90
CA ASP A 708 15.25 18.21 6.82
C ASP A 708 15.34 19.73 7.04
N GLY A 709 14.19 20.37 7.22
CA GLY A 709 14.12 21.78 7.60
C GLY A 709 14.07 21.97 9.11
N ILE A 710 14.70 23.03 9.63
CA ILE A 710 14.56 23.46 11.03
C ILE A 710 14.20 24.94 11.16
N ALA A 711 13.16 25.22 11.95
CA ALA A 711 12.77 26.60 12.24
C ALA A 711 11.89 26.69 13.48
N ARG A 712 11.77 27.88 14.04
CA ARG A 712 10.75 28.16 15.06
C ARG A 712 9.32 28.06 14.51
N TYR A 713 9.10 28.43 13.25
CA TYR A 713 7.76 28.51 12.63
C TYR A 713 7.66 27.60 11.39
N GLY A 714 7.82 26.30 11.59
CA GLY A 714 7.78 25.26 10.55
C GLY A 714 9.13 25.15 9.83
N GLY A 715 9.86 24.07 10.05
CA GLY A 715 11.15 23.79 9.41
C GLY A 715 11.06 23.73 7.88
N GLY A 716 10.03 23.12 7.33
CA GLY A 716 9.80 23.10 5.88
C GLY A 716 9.22 24.42 5.38
N LEU A 717 8.06 24.80 5.89
CA LEU A 717 7.29 25.91 5.34
C LEU A 717 6.62 26.77 6.42
N SER A 718 6.78 28.10 6.30
CA SER A 718 5.99 29.08 7.05
C SER A 718 5.04 29.84 6.15
N ASN A 719 3.73 29.70 6.34
CA ASN A 719 2.72 30.38 5.53
C ASN A 719 2.05 31.54 6.28
N SER A 720 2.09 32.74 5.70
CA SER A 720 1.30 33.92 6.09
C SER A 720 0.34 34.40 4.99
N GLY A 721 0.40 33.80 3.79
CA GLY A 721 -0.37 34.16 2.61
C GLY A 721 -1.40 33.11 2.24
N TRP A 722 -1.57 32.86 0.94
CA TRP A 722 -2.39 31.77 0.42
C TRP A 722 -1.48 30.67 -0.14
N ALA A 723 -1.69 29.43 0.27
CA ALA A 723 -0.90 28.28 -0.16
C ALA A 723 -1.80 27.11 -0.61
N ASN A 724 -1.47 26.51 -1.73
CA ASN A 724 -2.02 25.24 -2.19
C ASN A 724 -0.88 24.23 -2.36
N LEU A 725 -0.93 23.15 -1.59
CA LEU A 725 0.11 22.13 -1.52
C LEU A 725 -0.50 20.81 -2.01
N THR A 726 0.02 20.28 -3.11
CA THR A 726 -0.53 19.08 -3.75
C THR A 726 0.57 18.09 -4.06
N HIS A 727 0.38 16.79 -3.83
CA HIS A 727 1.43 15.79 -4.14
C HIS A 727 2.80 16.11 -3.54
N LEU A 728 2.81 16.57 -2.28
CA LEU A 728 4.06 16.85 -1.57
C LEU A 728 4.42 15.73 -0.63
N THR A 729 5.72 15.49 -0.48
CA THR A 729 6.27 14.69 0.61
C THR A 729 7.03 15.61 1.56
N MET A 730 6.64 15.65 2.84
CA MET A 730 7.29 16.47 3.87
C MET A 730 7.80 15.59 5.01
N SER A 731 9.11 15.49 5.16
CA SER A 731 9.73 14.59 6.14
C SER A 731 10.98 15.13 6.82
N GLY A 732 11.31 14.59 7.99
CA GLY A 732 12.53 14.94 8.74
C GLY A 732 12.56 16.36 9.33
N HIS A 733 11.48 17.14 9.19
CA HIS A 733 11.48 18.54 9.64
C HIS A 733 11.41 18.65 11.16
N GLN A 734 12.17 19.59 11.72
CA GLN A 734 12.28 19.84 13.16
C GLN A 734 11.84 21.25 13.55
N GLY A 735 11.19 21.36 14.70
CA GLY A 735 10.90 22.64 15.34
C GLY A 735 12.02 23.11 16.27
N GLU A 736 12.52 24.35 16.13
CA GLU A 736 13.64 24.87 16.93
C GLU A 736 13.27 24.96 18.44
N THR A 737 13.87 24.10 19.28
CA THR A 737 13.46 23.85 20.68
C THR A 737 13.92 24.88 21.71
N THR A 738 14.13 26.16 21.35
CA THR A 738 14.81 27.11 22.25
C THR A 738 13.92 27.70 23.36
N TYR A 739 12.58 27.74 23.24
CA TYR A 739 11.68 28.31 24.27
C TYR A 739 10.26 27.74 24.29
N TRP A 740 9.56 27.88 25.43
CA TRP A 740 8.18 27.43 25.73
C TRP A 740 7.03 28.03 24.88
N THR A 741 7.26 28.42 23.63
CA THR A 741 6.27 29.14 22.81
C THR A 741 6.19 28.57 21.41
N GLU A 742 5.05 27.96 21.09
CA GLU A 742 4.41 27.86 19.76
C GLU A 742 5.37 27.57 18.58
N ILE A 743 5.68 26.28 18.38
CA ILE A 743 6.61 25.78 17.37
C ILE A 743 5.89 24.72 16.53
N GLY A 744 5.89 24.85 15.20
CA GLY A 744 5.41 23.81 14.27
C GLY A 744 6.58 23.02 13.68
N GLY A 745 6.38 21.75 13.32
CA GLY A 745 7.45 20.88 12.82
C GLY A 745 7.72 21.08 11.34
N ALA A 746 7.03 20.37 10.45
CA ALA A 746 7.17 20.61 9.01
C ALA A 746 6.62 21.97 8.57
N LEU A 747 5.45 22.33 9.09
CA LEU A 747 4.69 23.47 8.58
C LEU A 747 4.11 24.31 9.71
N SER A 748 4.15 25.63 9.54
CA SER A 748 3.37 26.57 10.35
C SER A 748 2.47 27.42 9.46
N ASN A 749 1.15 27.30 9.63
CA ASN A 749 0.16 28.07 8.89
C ASN A 749 -0.45 29.20 9.75
N SER A 750 -0.35 30.43 9.25
CA SER A 750 -1.02 31.63 9.76
C SER A 750 -1.82 32.37 8.66
N GLY A 751 -1.86 31.79 7.46
CA GLY A 751 -2.64 32.25 6.30
C GLY A 751 -3.73 31.25 5.91
N THR A 752 -4.18 31.27 4.66
CA THR A 752 -5.11 30.25 4.13
C THR A 752 -4.32 29.13 3.49
N MET A 753 -4.68 27.89 3.80
CA MET A 753 -3.96 26.72 3.29
C MET A 753 -4.89 25.59 2.84
N PHE A 754 -4.55 25.03 1.68
CA PHE A 754 -5.15 23.82 1.13
C PHE A 754 -4.04 22.79 0.94
N ILE A 755 -4.25 21.58 1.47
CA ILE A 755 -3.36 20.43 1.31
C ILE A 755 -4.17 19.31 0.67
N SER A 756 -3.65 18.69 -0.38
CA SER A 756 -4.26 17.49 -0.95
C SER A 756 -3.22 16.50 -1.45
N ASN A 757 -3.55 15.20 -1.43
CA ASN A 757 -2.71 14.15 -2.01
C ASN A 757 -1.26 14.19 -1.50
N SER A 758 -1.05 14.59 -0.25
CA SER A 758 0.29 14.85 0.29
C SER A 758 0.61 13.93 1.47
N ILE A 759 1.90 13.69 1.69
CA ILE A 759 2.42 12.83 2.74
C ILE A 759 3.25 13.68 3.70
N PHE A 760 2.95 13.57 5.00
CA PHE A 760 3.71 14.19 6.08
C PHE A 760 4.17 13.10 7.04
N HIS A 761 5.49 12.88 7.15
CA HIS A 761 5.98 11.83 8.03
C HIS A 761 7.26 12.14 8.77
N HIS A 762 7.42 11.52 9.94
CA HIS A 762 8.65 11.61 10.71
C HIS A 762 9.07 13.06 11.04
N ASN A 763 8.10 13.97 11.15
CA ASN A 763 8.34 15.36 11.51
C ASN A 763 8.19 15.56 13.03
N GLN A 764 9.03 16.42 13.60
CA GLN A 764 9.11 16.60 15.05
C GLN A 764 9.00 18.05 15.50
N SER A 765 8.15 18.32 16.50
CA SER A 765 8.01 19.67 17.07
C SER A 765 7.41 19.71 18.47
N ASP A 766 7.23 20.91 19.05
CA ASP A 766 6.46 21.04 20.29
C ASP A 766 4.94 21.08 20.08
N HIS A 767 4.45 21.58 18.93
CA HIS A 767 3.01 21.68 18.61
C HIS A 767 2.74 21.26 17.17
N GLY A 768 2.12 20.09 16.96
CA GLY A 768 1.94 19.55 15.62
C GLY A 768 3.26 19.07 15.05
N GLY A 769 3.55 17.78 15.15
CA GLY A 769 4.81 17.22 14.65
C GLY A 769 4.97 17.49 13.16
N ALA A 770 3.89 17.36 12.41
CA ALA A 770 3.80 17.83 11.03
C ALA A 770 3.39 19.32 10.97
N ILE A 771 2.23 19.69 11.51
CA ILE A 771 1.60 20.98 11.20
C ILE A 771 1.14 21.71 12.46
N ARG A 772 1.59 22.96 12.61
CA ARG A 772 0.96 23.95 13.49
C ARG A 772 0.04 24.86 12.66
N ASN A 773 -1.24 24.90 12.99
CA ASN A 773 -2.21 25.74 12.30
C ASN A 773 -2.86 26.76 13.25
N VAL A 774 -2.83 28.04 12.87
CA VAL A 774 -3.50 29.13 13.60
C VAL A 774 -4.43 29.96 12.72
N ALA A 775 -4.81 29.44 11.55
CA ALA A 775 -5.72 30.07 10.59
C ALA A 775 -6.55 28.99 9.85
N GLN A 776 -7.36 29.36 8.87
CA GLN A 776 -8.19 28.39 8.15
C GLN A 776 -7.33 27.41 7.34
N MET A 777 -7.56 26.10 7.52
CA MET A 777 -6.86 25.04 6.79
C MET A 777 -7.81 23.92 6.36
N THR A 778 -7.63 23.43 5.13
CA THR A 778 -8.31 22.26 4.58
C THR A 778 -7.30 21.23 4.14
N ILE A 779 -7.50 19.97 4.55
CA ILE A 779 -6.69 18.82 4.18
C ILE A 779 -7.62 17.79 3.52
N ARG A 780 -7.19 17.25 2.39
CA ARG A 780 -7.92 16.20 1.66
C ARG A 780 -6.99 15.08 1.25
N ASP A 781 -7.47 13.84 1.29
CA ASP A 781 -6.85 12.72 0.58
C ASP A 781 -5.34 12.63 0.84
N SER A 782 -4.93 12.74 2.11
CA SER A 782 -3.51 12.88 2.50
C SER A 782 -3.14 11.84 3.57
N LEU A 783 -1.83 11.68 3.83
CA LEU A 783 -1.30 10.75 4.82
C LEU A 783 -0.41 11.45 5.83
N PHE A 784 -0.65 11.20 7.12
CA PHE A 784 0.18 11.67 8.23
C PHE A 784 0.64 10.47 9.07
N TYR A 785 1.94 10.17 9.07
CA TYR A 785 2.45 9.04 9.85
C TYR A 785 3.78 9.26 10.57
N GLY A 786 3.96 8.60 11.72
CA GLY A 786 5.21 8.68 12.50
C GLY A 786 5.59 10.11 12.95
N ASN A 787 4.67 11.08 12.91
CA ASN A 787 4.96 12.44 13.36
C ASN A 787 4.90 12.52 14.88
N GLN A 788 5.79 13.33 15.46
CA GLN A 788 6.00 13.38 16.89
C GLN A 788 5.90 14.80 17.44
N SER A 789 5.14 15.00 18.51
CA SER A 789 5.13 16.29 19.18
C SER A 789 4.83 16.25 20.66
N LYS A 790 4.80 17.42 21.32
CA LYS A 790 4.26 17.50 22.69
C LYS A 790 2.75 17.70 22.72
N ARG A 791 2.11 18.18 21.64
CA ARG A 791 0.65 18.39 21.51
C ARG A 791 0.23 18.21 20.05
N GLY A 792 -0.70 17.30 19.78
CA GLY A 792 -1.07 16.99 18.40
C GLY A 792 0.08 16.30 17.70
N GLY A 793 0.22 14.97 17.81
CA GLY A 793 1.40 14.27 17.28
C GLY A 793 1.65 14.58 15.81
N ALA A 794 0.59 14.64 15.00
CA ALA A 794 0.62 15.20 13.65
C ALA A 794 0.30 16.70 13.61
N ILE A 795 -0.90 17.09 14.09
CA ILE A 795 -1.44 18.44 13.86
C ILE A 795 -1.87 19.09 15.17
N HIS A 796 -1.48 20.35 15.35
CA HIS A 796 -2.01 21.23 16.38
C HIS A 796 -2.72 22.43 15.74
N SER A 797 -4.05 22.50 15.84
CA SER A 797 -4.87 23.57 15.26
C SER A 797 -5.55 24.43 16.32
N THR A 798 -5.45 25.75 16.21
CA THR A 798 -6.19 26.71 17.06
C THR A 798 -7.34 27.41 16.35
N ASP A 799 -7.48 27.19 15.04
CA ASP A 799 -8.54 27.72 14.19
C ASP A 799 -9.21 26.57 13.42
N THR A 800 -10.05 26.89 12.43
CA THR A 800 -10.86 25.95 11.66
C THR A 800 -9.98 24.99 10.86
N LEU A 801 -10.14 23.71 11.13
CA LEU A 801 -9.48 22.61 10.44
C LEU A 801 -10.55 21.70 9.82
N THR A 802 -10.51 21.55 8.50
CA THR A 802 -11.33 20.61 7.74
C THR A 802 -10.44 19.48 7.22
N VAL A 803 -10.82 18.24 7.50
CA VAL A 803 -10.10 17.02 7.12
C VAL A 803 -11.06 16.08 6.41
N THR A 804 -10.71 15.66 5.20
CA THR A 804 -11.53 14.73 4.41
C THR A 804 -10.65 13.66 3.77
N GLY A 805 -11.07 12.40 3.72
CA GLY A 805 -10.33 11.38 2.96
C GLY A 805 -8.92 11.08 3.50
N THR A 806 -8.57 11.53 4.71
CA THR A 806 -7.18 11.57 5.18
C THR A 806 -6.90 10.48 6.21
N THR A 807 -5.71 9.89 6.16
CA THR A 807 -5.26 8.88 7.13
C THR A 807 -4.22 9.47 8.07
N PHE A 808 -4.44 9.27 9.38
CA PHE A 808 -3.48 9.53 10.45
C PHE A 808 -3.10 8.21 11.10
N GLN A 809 -1.84 7.80 10.98
CA GLN A 809 -1.37 6.58 11.60
C GLN A 809 -0.10 6.79 12.42
N THR A 810 0.11 6.01 13.48
CA THR A 810 1.39 5.95 14.22
C THR A 810 1.95 7.31 14.71
N ASN A 811 1.09 8.34 14.84
CA ASN A 811 1.52 9.65 15.32
C ASN A 811 1.54 9.67 16.85
N LEU A 812 2.56 10.30 17.43
CA LEU A 812 2.90 10.15 18.84
C LEU A 812 3.04 11.50 19.55
N VAL A 813 2.46 11.59 20.74
CA VAL A 813 2.76 12.68 21.69
C VAL A 813 3.79 12.24 22.73
N THR A 814 4.95 12.88 22.75
CA THR A 814 6.09 12.57 23.65
C THR A 814 6.18 13.50 24.87
N GLY A 815 5.32 14.53 24.96
CA GLY A 815 5.33 15.50 26.05
C GLY A 815 4.98 14.92 27.42
N SER A 816 5.31 15.66 28.49
CA SER A 816 4.88 15.36 29.87
C SER A 816 3.59 16.12 30.24
N ARG A 817 2.79 15.50 31.13
CA ARG A 817 1.52 16.06 31.64
C ARG A 817 1.67 17.50 32.15
N PRO A 818 0.63 18.36 31.99
CA PRO A 818 -0.73 18.07 31.47
C PRO A 818 -0.90 18.34 29.96
N TYR A 819 0.16 18.69 29.27
CA TYR A 819 0.10 19.26 27.94
C TYR A 819 0.30 18.22 26.84
N SER A 820 -0.23 17.00 27.00
CA SER A 820 0.18 15.83 26.21
C SER A 820 -1.03 15.09 25.62
N ASN A 821 -1.79 15.80 24.79
CA ASN A 821 -3.06 15.32 24.23
C ASN A 821 -3.05 15.33 22.71
N GLY A 822 -3.94 14.53 22.11
CA GLY A 822 -4.14 14.46 20.66
C GLY A 822 -2.99 13.73 19.99
N GLY A 823 -2.99 12.39 20.00
CA GLY A 823 -1.91 11.61 19.38
C GLY A 823 -1.82 11.88 17.87
N ALA A 824 -2.94 12.04 17.17
CA ALA A 824 -2.95 12.61 15.83
C ALA A 824 -3.18 14.13 15.85
N ILE A 825 -4.35 14.56 16.33
CA ILE A 825 -4.81 15.96 16.24
C ILE A 825 -5.12 16.52 17.62
N TYR A 826 -4.56 17.69 17.91
CA TYR A 826 -5.02 18.58 18.97
C TYR A 826 -5.75 19.76 18.33
N SER A 827 -7.05 19.92 18.61
CA SER A 827 -7.84 21.05 18.15
C SER A 827 -8.36 21.90 19.31
N SER A 828 -8.02 23.19 19.30
CA SER A 828 -8.70 24.23 20.09
C SER A 828 -9.46 25.24 19.19
N GLY A 829 -9.69 24.85 17.93
CA GLY A 829 -10.54 25.53 16.94
C GLY A 829 -11.76 24.67 16.58
N SER A 830 -12.48 25.03 15.51
CA SER A 830 -13.54 24.15 14.98
C SER A 830 -12.91 23.05 14.13
N LEU A 831 -13.31 21.80 14.36
CA LEU A 831 -12.80 20.64 13.66
C LEU A 831 -13.92 19.96 12.86
N PHE A 832 -13.69 19.70 11.58
CA PHE A 832 -14.55 18.88 10.73
C PHE A 832 -13.72 17.72 10.18
N VAL A 833 -14.20 16.50 10.40
CA VAL A 833 -13.56 15.26 9.95
C VAL A 833 -14.60 14.41 9.21
N GLU A 834 -14.29 14.02 7.99
CA GLU A 834 -15.15 13.16 7.16
C GLU A 834 -14.34 12.12 6.40
N ASN A 835 -14.84 10.89 6.24
CA ASN A 835 -14.20 9.85 5.43
C ASN A 835 -12.71 9.62 5.77
N SER A 836 -12.36 9.66 7.06
CA SER A 836 -10.96 9.67 7.49
C SER A 836 -10.67 8.54 8.46
N THR A 837 -9.42 8.07 8.46
CA THR A 837 -8.97 6.96 9.30
C THR A 837 -7.91 7.44 10.29
N PHE A 838 -8.07 7.07 11.57
CA PHE A 838 -7.15 7.33 12.67
C PHE A 838 -6.74 6.00 13.29
N ALA A 839 -5.51 5.57 13.08
CA ALA A 839 -5.05 4.25 13.52
C ALA A 839 -3.75 4.31 14.35
N ASP A 840 -3.69 3.63 15.50
CA ASP A 840 -2.47 3.53 16.35
C ASP A 840 -1.79 4.88 16.62
N ASN A 841 -2.59 5.93 16.84
CA ASN A 841 -2.07 7.19 17.31
C ASN A 841 -2.04 7.18 18.84
N ALA A 842 -0.98 7.74 19.42
CA ALA A 842 -0.71 7.61 20.84
C ALA A 842 -0.53 8.94 21.57
N ALA A 843 -1.21 9.09 22.72
CA ALA A 843 -1.11 10.26 23.59
C ALA A 843 -0.73 9.93 25.04
N ASN A 844 0.18 10.70 25.62
CA ASN A 844 0.55 10.53 27.03
C ASN A 844 -0.50 11.02 28.05
N TRP A 845 -1.66 11.52 27.63
CA TRP A 845 -2.74 11.86 28.56
C TRP A 845 -4.14 11.59 27.99
N GLY A 846 -4.61 12.32 26.98
CA GLY A 846 -5.94 12.04 26.43
C GLY A 846 -6.12 12.36 24.96
N GLY A 847 -7.07 11.68 24.32
CA GLY A 847 -7.31 11.76 22.89
C GLY A 847 -6.17 11.11 22.12
N GLY A 848 -6.05 9.78 22.18
CA GLY A 848 -5.03 9.05 21.42
C GLY A 848 -5.14 9.33 19.92
N GLY A 849 -6.37 9.35 19.37
CA GLY A 849 -6.64 9.92 18.05
C GLY A 849 -6.73 11.45 18.13
N ILE A 850 -7.84 11.96 18.67
CA ILE A 850 -8.17 13.39 18.66
C ILE A 850 -8.37 13.92 20.08
N PHE A 851 -7.79 15.09 20.36
CA PHE A 851 -8.20 15.94 21.46
C PHE A 851 -8.93 17.17 20.94
N ASN A 852 -10.18 17.37 21.40
CA ASN A 852 -11.01 18.51 21.05
C ASN A 852 -11.27 19.40 22.27
N ASP A 853 -11.01 20.70 22.13
CA ASP A 853 -11.24 21.74 23.15
C ASP A 853 -12.31 22.77 22.72
N LYS A 854 -13.01 22.53 21.60
CA LYS A 854 -14.17 23.32 21.15
C LYS A 854 -15.24 22.47 20.46
N THR A 855 -15.47 22.68 19.17
CA THR A 855 -16.53 22.05 18.38
C THR A 855 -15.90 21.09 17.41
N ALA A 856 -16.39 19.85 17.38
CA ALA A 856 -16.00 18.86 16.38
C ALA A 856 -17.22 18.21 15.73
N THR A 857 -17.13 17.95 14.44
CA THR A 857 -18.07 17.08 13.71
C THR A 857 -17.25 15.98 13.06
N ILE A 858 -17.61 14.73 13.35
CA ILE A 858 -16.95 13.54 12.83
C ILE A 858 -18.00 12.71 12.12
N ASN A 859 -17.83 12.49 10.82
CA ASN A 859 -18.76 11.71 10.00
C ASN A 859 -18.01 10.63 9.23
N GLN A 860 -18.59 9.44 9.06
CA GLN A 860 -18.04 8.40 8.18
C GLN A 860 -16.54 8.17 8.40
N SER A 861 -16.11 8.03 9.65
CA SER A 861 -14.69 7.95 9.99
C SER A 861 -14.40 6.75 10.87
N THR A 862 -13.17 6.25 10.82
CA THR A 862 -12.75 5.05 11.57
C THR A 862 -11.60 5.39 12.52
N PHE A 863 -11.75 5.04 13.79
CA PHE A 863 -10.78 5.23 14.86
C PHE A 863 -10.48 3.89 15.49
N VAL A 864 -9.23 3.44 15.35
CA VAL A 864 -8.85 2.09 15.75
C VAL A 864 -7.47 2.04 16.37
N GLU A 865 -7.30 1.22 17.41
CA GLU A 865 -6.01 1.01 18.09
C GLU A 865 -5.37 2.29 18.67
N ASN A 866 -6.10 3.41 18.75
CA ASN A 866 -5.53 4.65 19.28
C ASN A 866 -5.43 4.55 20.81
N THR A 867 -4.30 4.98 21.36
CA THR A 867 -3.97 4.76 22.76
C THR A 867 -3.74 6.07 23.53
N ALA A 868 -4.28 6.18 24.74
CA ALA A 868 -4.01 7.28 25.64
C ALA A 868 -3.82 6.84 27.10
N SER A 869 -2.82 7.34 27.82
CA SER A 869 -2.57 6.91 29.22
C SER A 869 -3.61 7.37 30.26
N SER A 870 -4.70 8.04 29.86
CA SER A 870 -5.70 8.49 30.82
C SER A 870 -7.09 8.59 30.26
N ASN A 871 -7.32 9.23 29.11
CA ASN A 871 -8.67 9.67 28.76
C ASN A 871 -8.97 9.55 27.26
N GLY A 872 -9.92 8.71 26.84
CA GLY A 872 -10.37 8.65 25.45
C GLY A 872 -9.24 8.26 24.49
N GLY A 873 -9.01 6.95 24.34
CA GLY A 873 -8.06 6.42 23.37
C GLY A 873 -8.37 6.90 21.95
N GLY A 874 -9.63 6.88 21.54
CA GLY A 874 -10.05 7.42 20.24
C GLY A 874 -10.17 8.94 20.25
N LEU A 875 -11.09 9.47 21.07
CA LEU A 875 -11.38 10.90 21.17
C LEU A 875 -11.55 11.35 22.63
N TYR A 876 -10.90 12.45 22.96
CA TYR A 876 -11.15 13.19 24.19
C TYR A 876 -11.70 14.59 23.90
N ASN A 877 -12.95 14.80 24.30
CA ASN A 877 -13.64 16.07 24.27
C ASN A 877 -13.50 16.78 25.63
N TYR A 878 -12.76 17.90 25.66
CA TYR A 878 -12.44 18.64 26.89
C TYR A 878 -13.68 19.33 27.49
N LEU A 879 -13.54 19.85 28.71
CA LEU A 879 -14.64 20.49 29.46
C LEU A 879 -15.30 21.60 28.63
N TYR A 880 -16.64 21.56 28.50
CA TYR A 880 -17.47 22.52 27.75
C TYR A 880 -17.36 22.44 26.22
N SER A 881 -16.62 21.48 25.69
CA SER A 881 -16.54 21.20 24.25
C SER A 881 -17.76 20.40 23.78
N THR A 882 -18.10 20.42 22.49
CA THR A 882 -19.19 19.64 21.90
C THR A 882 -18.70 18.85 20.70
N THR A 883 -19.18 17.62 20.56
CA THR A 883 -18.87 16.79 19.39
C THR A 883 -20.08 16.02 18.92
N ASP A 884 -20.33 16.07 17.62
CA ASP A 884 -21.31 15.24 16.95
C ASP A 884 -20.58 14.17 16.14
N VAL A 885 -20.89 12.90 16.39
CA VAL A 885 -20.30 11.74 15.71
C VAL A 885 -21.40 10.97 14.99
N THR A 886 -21.26 10.78 13.68
CA THR A 886 -22.26 10.09 12.85
C THR A 886 -21.60 9.05 11.95
N ASN A 887 -22.26 7.91 11.75
CA ASN A 887 -21.82 6.85 10.82
C ASN A 887 -20.34 6.48 10.99
N SER A 888 -19.81 6.43 12.22
CA SER A 888 -18.37 6.28 12.48
C SER A 888 -18.06 5.06 13.34
N ILE A 889 -16.83 4.55 13.26
CA ILE A 889 -16.35 3.39 14.01
C ILE A 889 -15.27 3.82 15.01
N PHE A 890 -15.38 3.37 16.25
CA PHE A 890 -14.38 3.47 17.29
C PHE A 890 -14.18 2.08 17.93
N VAL A 891 -13.10 1.39 17.57
CA VAL A 891 -12.84 0.01 18.03
C VAL A 891 -11.39 -0.14 18.52
N ASP A 892 -11.15 -0.96 19.53
CA ASP A 892 -9.81 -1.26 20.07
C ASP A 892 -8.96 -0.06 20.47
N ASN A 893 -9.60 1.09 20.72
CA ASN A 893 -8.92 2.21 21.31
C ASN A 893 -8.68 1.93 22.81
N SER A 894 -7.57 2.40 23.37
CA SER A 894 -7.16 2.06 24.74
C SER A 894 -6.91 3.30 25.59
N ALA A 895 -7.44 3.33 26.82
CA ALA A 895 -7.10 4.32 27.84
C ALA A 895 -7.44 3.88 29.28
N ASP A 896 -6.75 4.46 30.28
CA ASP A 896 -7.03 4.18 31.70
C ASP A 896 -8.45 4.61 32.14
N ASP A 897 -9.02 5.65 31.54
CA ASP A 897 -10.42 6.05 31.70
C ASP A 897 -11.04 6.27 30.30
N CYS A 898 -12.07 5.51 29.99
CA CYS A 898 -12.86 5.58 28.76
C CYS A 898 -12.07 5.29 27.48
N PHE A 899 -12.21 4.06 26.98
CA PHE A 899 -11.45 3.50 25.86
C PHE A 899 -11.63 4.28 24.55
N ASP A 900 -12.87 4.47 24.10
CA ASP A 900 -13.16 5.17 22.84
C ASP A 900 -13.35 6.67 23.08
N PHE A 901 -14.25 7.01 24.01
CA PHE A 901 -14.68 8.39 24.21
C PHE A 901 -14.66 8.84 25.64
N ARG A 902 -14.03 10.00 25.86
CA ARG A 902 -14.29 10.79 27.07
C ARG A 902 -14.84 12.15 26.72
N SER A 903 -15.86 12.58 27.48
CA SER A 903 -16.38 13.94 27.35
C SER A 903 -16.48 14.67 28.68
N GLY A 904 -16.11 15.95 28.68
CA GLY A 904 -16.40 16.88 29.77
C GLY A 904 -17.83 17.44 29.73
N SER A 905 -18.46 17.42 28.54
CA SER A 905 -19.83 17.85 28.25
C SER A 905 -20.27 17.37 26.86
N GLY A 906 -21.46 16.78 26.72
CA GLY A 906 -22.17 16.59 25.44
C GLY A 906 -21.36 16.08 24.25
N VAL A 907 -21.23 14.76 24.12
CA VAL A 907 -21.03 14.11 22.81
C VAL A 907 -22.38 13.59 22.38
N THR A 908 -22.80 13.83 21.14
CA THR A 908 -23.94 13.13 20.53
C THR A 908 -23.40 12.15 19.50
N THR A 909 -23.87 10.91 19.55
CA THR A 909 -23.51 9.89 18.57
C THR A 909 -24.76 9.36 17.89
N SER A 910 -24.67 8.99 16.62
CA SER A 910 -25.72 8.32 15.85
C SER A 910 -25.11 7.37 14.84
N ASN A 911 -25.62 6.14 14.74
CA ASN A 911 -25.06 5.07 13.90
C ASN A 911 -23.55 4.95 14.08
N THR A 912 -23.13 4.91 15.34
CA THR A 912 -21.72 4.85 15.70
C THR A 912 -21.45 3.52 16.36
N LEU A 913 -20.41 2.85 15.90
CA LEU A 913 -19.95 1.56 16.38
C LEU A 913 -18.84 1.77 17.40
N LEU A 914 -18.98 1.19 18.60
CA LEU A 914 -18.07 1.36 19.75
C LEU A 914 -17.57 0.02 20.28
N SER A 915 -16.39 0.01 20.90
CA SER A 915 -15.84 -1.15 21.61
C SER A 915 -16.73 -1.54 22.80
N THR A 916 -16.86 -2.84 23.10
CA THR A 916 -17.63 -3.35 24.25
C THR A 916 -16.72 -3.87 25.39
N TYR A 917 -15.89 -3.01 25.97
CA TYR A 917 -15.19 -3.39 27.21
C TYR A 917 -16.07 -3.14 28.44
N ASN A 918 -16.83 -4.16 28.87
CA ASN A 918 -17.62 -4.12 30.11
C ASN A 918 -16.84 -4.76 31.28
N THR A 919 -15.81 -4.07 31.77
CA THR A 919 -15.37 -4.31 33.16
C THR A 919 -16.19 -3.41 34.07
N SER A 920 -16.59 -3.90 35.25
CA SER A 920 -17.50 -3.20 36.18
C SER A 920 -16.99 -1.85 36.73
N TRP A 921 -15.87 -1.33 36.23
CA TRP A 921 -15.19 -0.12 36.67
C TRP A 921 -14.83 0.85 35.53
N MET A 922 -14.99 0.47 34.25
CA MET A 922 -14.57 1.24 33.08
C MET A 922 -15.62 1.10 31.96
N SER A 923 -15.91 2.19 31.23
CA SER A 923 -16.95 2.25 30.19
C SER A 923 -16.33 2.71 28.88
N SER A 924 -16.79 2.22 27.73
CA SER A 924 -16.35 2.69 26.39
C SER A 924 -16.57 4.19 26.21
N THR A 925 -17.63 4.72 26.83
CA THR A 925 -17.92 6.15 26.96
C THR A 925 -18.03 6.56 28.42
N CYS A 926 -17.45 7.70 28.83
CA CYS A 926 -17.79 8.26 30.14
C CYS A 926 -17.94 9.79 30.16
N SER A 927 -18.78 10.22 31.11
CA SER A 927 -19.12 11.61 31.44
C SER A 927 -19.86 12.38 30.32
N GLY A 928 -21.19 12.51 30.42
CA GLY A 928 -21.97 13.47 29.63
C GLY A 928 -22.15 13.16 28.14
N ALA A 929 -21.65 12.03 27.64
CA ALA A 929 -22.02 11.52 26.32
C ALA A 929 -23.50 11.12 26.31
N THR A 930 -24.26 11.64 25.35
CA THR A 930 -25.62 11.20 25.06
C THR A 930 -25.53 10.33 23.82
N VAL A 931 -25.50 9.02 24.03
CA VAL A 931 -25.46 8.07 22.95
C VAL A 931 -26.89 7.79 22.47
N THR A 932 -27.17 8.02 21.20
CA THR A 932 -28.46 7.74 20.57
C THR A 932 -28.24 6.73 19.45
N ASP A 933 -28.91 5.58 19.52
CA ASP A 933 -28.80 4.46 18.56
C ASP A 933 -27.39 3.80 18.52
N GLU A 934 -27.09 3.00 19.54
CA GLU A 934 -25.94 2.08 19.53
C GLU A 934 -26.26 0.80 18.75
N LEU A 935 -25.32 0.38 17.92
CA LEU A 935 -25.14 -1.01 17.55
C LEU A 935 -23.85 -1.46 18.28
N LEU A 936 -24.01 -2.04 19.46
CA LEU A 936 -22.88 -2.50 20.29
C LEU A 936 -22.17 -3.66 19.58
N LEU A 937 -20.88 -3.52 19.31
CA LEU A 937 -20.04 -4.54 18.68
C LEU A 937 -19.44 -5.49 19.72
N ASP A 938 -19.67 -6.79 19.55
CA ASP A 938 -18.77 -7.82 20.07
C ASP A 938 -17.51 -7.87 19.17
N MET A 939 -16.34 -8.15 19.76
CA MET A 939 -14.99 -8.05 19.17
C MET A 939 -14.76 -8.93 17.91
N ALA A 940 -15.71 -9.79 17.54
CA ALA A 940 -15.56 -10.79 16.49
C ALA A 940 -16.07 -10.35 15.09
N ALA A 941 -16.37 -9.06 14.88
CA ALA A 941 -16.98 -8.57 13.64
C ALA A 941 -16.08 -7.66 12.78
N LEU A 942 -14.82 -7.46 13.22
CA LEU A 942 -13.73 -6.77 12.54
C LEU A 942 -12.43 -7.47 12.96
N GLU A 943 -11.65 -8.00 12.02
CA GLU A 943 -10.26 -8.43 12.25
C GLU A 943 -9.37 -8.10 11.04
N SER A 944 -8.06 -8.20 11.28
CA SER A 944 -6.97 -7.34 10.80
C SER A 944 -6.59 -7.44 9.31
N TRP A 945 -6.76 -6.30 8.63
CA TRP A 945 -5.92 -5.77 7.55
C TRP A 945 -6.24 -6.21 6.11
N ILE A 946 -6.46 -5.20 5.26
CA ILE A 946 -6.04 -5.24 3.85
C ILE A 946 -4.98 -4.17 3.67
N SER A 947 -3.85 -4.57 3.08
CA SER A 947 -2.96 -3.63 2.40
C SER A 947 -3.65 -3.14 1.14
N VAL A 948 -4.57 -2.19 1.26
CA VAL A 948 -4.89 -1.34 0.12
C VAL A 948 -3.88 -0.23 0.21
N GLY A 949 -2.89 -0.26 -0.70
CA GLY A 949 -2.05 0.92 -0.90
C GLY A 949 -2.96 2.14 -1.09
N PRO A 950 -2.50 3.36 -0.76
CA PRO A 950 -3.28 4.52 -1.14
C PRO A 950 -3.42 4.48 -2.66
N THR A 951 -4.63 4.66 -3.16
CA THR A 951 -4.85 5.29 -4.46
C THR A 951 -4.49 6.79 -4.39
N ILE A 952 -3.36 7.11 -3.76
CA ILE A 952 -2.62 8.35 -3.95
C ILE A 952 -1.40 7.89 -4.73
N ALA A 953 -1.50 7.96 -6.05
CA ALA A 953 -0.33 7.88 -6.90
C ALA A 953 0.53 9.10 -6.57
N VAL A 954 1.49 8.94 -5.66
CA VAL A 954 2.61 9.88 -5.55
C VAL A 954 3.59 9.47 -6.64
N SER A 955 3.78 10.36 -7.60
CA SER A 955 4.86 10.19 -8.56
C SER A 955 6.19 10.43 -7.82
N THR A 956 7.15 9.55 -8.12
CA THR A 956 8.58 9.61 -7.76
C THR A 956 9.07 8.90 -6.48
N THR A 957 9.93 7.91 -6.74
CA THR A 957 11.17 7.48 -6.03
C THR A 957 11.21 7.19 -4.54
N ASP A 958 10.18 7.49 -3.76
CA ASP A 958 10.10 7.07 -2.35
C ASP A 958 9.08 5.94 -2.23
N THR A 959 9.55 4.70 -2.23
CA THR A 959 8.72 3.58 -1.79
C THR A 959 8.44 3.80 -0.31
N ILE A 960 7.27 4.33 0.02
CA ILE A 960 6.74 4.31 1.39
C ILE A 960 6.85 2.86 1.88
N SER A 961 7.82 2.59 2.77
CA SER A 961 8.01 1.27 3.37
C SER A 961 6.98 1.00 4.49
N GLU A 962 6.05 1.93 4.68
CA GLU A 962 5.03 1.93 5.73
C GLU A 962 3.68 1.61 5.11
N THR A 963 3.06 0.54 5.60
CA THR A 963 1.73 0.11 5.21
C THR A 963 0.71 1.15 5.67
N ILE A 964 -0.15 1.61 4.77
CA ILE A 964 -1.33 2.39 5.14
C ILE A 964 -2.41 1.43 5.62
N TRP A 965 -2.97 1.67 6.81
CA TRP A 965 -4.01 0.82 7.36
C TRP A 965 -5.39 1.40 7.03
N LEU A 966 -6.07 0.78 6.07
CA LEU A 966 -7.51 0.99 5.83
C LEU A 966 -8.28 -0.16 6.47
N TYR A 967 -9.34 0.18 7.20
CA TYR A 967 -10.13 -0.78 7.96
C TYR A 967 -11.47 -1.00 7.25
N LEU A 968 -11.64 -2.21 6.72
CA LEU A 968 -12.84 -2.63 6.01
C LEU A 968 -13.73 -3.50 6.89
N PRO A 969 -15.06 -3.35 6.79
CA PRO A 969 -15.98 -4.24 7.48
C PRO A 969 -16.01 -5.63 6.82
N LEU A 970 -15.75 -6.67 7.61
CA LEU A 970 -15.78 -8.06 7.20
C LEU A 970 -17.22 -8.56 6.98
N PRO A 971 -17.43 -9.66 6.23
CA PRO A 971 -18.74 -10.30 6.16
C PRO A 971 -19.33 -10.51 7.56
N GLY A 972 -20.57 -10.10 7.76
CA GLY A 972 -21.25 -10.25 9.05
C GLY A 972 -21.05 -9.07 9.99
N SER A 973 -20.21 -8.11 9.61
CA SER A 973 -20.02 -6.88 10.37
C SER A 973 -21.33 -6.11 10.50
N PRO A 974 -21.65 -5.58 11.70
CA PRO A 974 -22.78 -4.69 11.90
C PRO A 974 -22.56 -3.30 11.28
N ALA A 975 -21.37 -3.00 10.74
CA ALA A 975 -21.11 -1.77 9.99
C ALA A 975 -21.72 -1.79 8.59
N LEU A 976 -21.87 -2.98 8.01
CA LEU A 976 -22.35 -3.19 6.65
C LEU A 976 -23.82 -2.78 6.55
N ASP A 977 -24.13 -1.92 5.57
CA ASP A 977 -25.48 -1.43 5.27
C ASP A 977 -26.20 -0.76 6.46
N ALA A 978 -25.44 -0.24 7.44
CA ALA A 978 -25.98 0.24 8.72
C ALA A 978 -25.93 1.76 8.92
N GLY A 979 -25.31 2.51 8.01
CA GLY A 979 -25.22 3.97 8.06
C GLY A 979 -26.56 4.66 7.74
N ASP A 980 -26.72 5.90 8.19
CA ASP A 980 -27.86 6.74 7.81
C ASP A 980 -27.63 7.39 6.46
N THR A 981 -28.38 6.92 5.46
CA THR A 981 -28.44 7.46 4.08
C THR A 981 -28.59 8.98 3.99
N ALA A 982 -29.21 9.66 4.96
CA ALA A 982 -29.38 11.11 4.93
C ALA A 982 -28.08 11.88 5.23
N THR A 983 -27.10 11.23 5.86
CA THR A 983 -25.84 11.83 6.31
C THR A 983 -24.60 11.17 5.68
N CYS A 984 -24.77 10.22 4.75
CA CYS A 984 -23.66 9.62 4.03
C CYS A 984 -22.94 10.65 3.14
N ALA A 985 -21.61 10.60 3.17
CA ALA A 985 -20.80 11.23 2.13
C ALA A 985 -21.08 10.57 0.77
N THR A 986 -20.82 11.30 -0.33
CA THR A 986 -21.08 10.79 -1.69
C THR A 986 -20.13 9.67 -2.12
N THR A 987 -18.94 9.61 -1.50
CA THR A 987 -17.93 8.58 -1.73
C THR A 987 -17.30 8.16 -0.40
N ASP A 988 -16.61 7.02 -0.35
CA ASP A 988 -15.76 6.60 0.75
C ASP A 988 -14.33 7.20 0.64
N GLN A 989 -13.44 6.83 1.57
CA GLN A 989 -12.05 7.30 1.58
C GLN A 989 -11.23 6.88 0.34
N ARG A 990 -11.65 5.84 -0.38
CA ARG A 990 -11.02 5.36 -1.63
C ARG A 990 -11.60 6.05 -2.87
N GLY A 991 -12.65 6.87 -2.69
CA GLY A 991 -13.40 7.48 -3.79
C GLY A 991 -14.53 6.60 -4.34
N ILE A 992 -14.84 5.47 -3.71
CA ILE A 992 -15.94 4.58 -4.12
C ILE A 992 -17.27 5.22 -3.74
N ALA A 993 -18.24 5.24 -4.67
CA ALA A 993 -19.54 5.85 -4.44
C ALA A 993 -20.32 5.16 -3.31
N ARG A 994 -21.15 5.92 -2.59
CA ARG A 994 -22.05 5.37 -1.56
C ARG A 994 -23.53 5.58 -1.94
N PRO A 995 -24.46 4.66 -1.59
CA PRO A 995 -24.20 3.31 -1.09
C PRO A 995 -23.87 2.32 -2.22
N GLN A 996 -23.17 1.23 -1.90
CA GLN A 996 -22.97 0.09 -2.82
C GLN A 996 -24.05 -0.99 -2.68
N SER A 997 -24.79 -0.98 -1.57
CA SER A 997 -25.89 -1.90 -1.28
C SER A 997 -27.12 -1.11 -0.79
N ASP A 998 -27.93 -1.67 0.11
CA ASP A 998 -29.20 -1.10 0.58
C ASP A 998 -29.01 0.23 1.35
N SER A 999 -27.89 0.39 2.04
CA SER A 999 -27.50 1.63 2.72
C SER A 999 -25.99 1.86 2.64
N CYS A 1000 -25.49 3.01 3.07
CA CYS A 1000 -24.05 3.18 3.19
C CYS A 1000 -23.55 2.46 4.44
N ASP A 1001 -22.31 2.01 4.41
CA ASP A 1001 -21.66 1.45 5.57
C ASP A 1001 -21.31 2.53 6.58
N ILE A 1002 -21.23 2.14 7.85
CA ILE A 1002 -20.64 2.94 8.92
C ILE A 1002 -19.11 2.87 8.78
N GLY A 1003 -18.42 4.01 8.89
CA GLY A 1003 -16.95 4.11 8.92
C GLY A 1003 -16.36 4.70 7.65
N ALA A 1004 -15.03 4.80 7.59
CA ALA A 1004 -14.33 5.48 6.48
C ALA A 1004 -14.52 4.81 5.10
N ILE A 1005 -14.88 3.52 5.09
CA ILE A 1005 -14.89 2.68 3.90
C ILE A 1005 -16.30 2.14 3.61
N GLU A 1006 -16.62 1.98 2.32
CA GLU A 1006 -17.85 1.36 1.81
C GLU A 1006 -17.54 0.02 1.14
N SER A 1007 -18.00 -1.08 1.73
CA SER A 1007 -17.93 -2.42 1.17
C SER A 1007 -18.76 -2.53 -0.12
N GLN A 1008 -18.21 -3.18 -1.14
CA GLN A 1008 -18.94 -3.54 -2.35
C GLN A 1008 -19.76 -4.83 -2.18
N GLY A 1009 -19.54 -5.55 -1.08
CA GLY A 1009 -20.38 -6.66 -0.62
C GLY A 1009 -19.87 -8.02 -1.07
N TYR A 1010 -20.62 -9.06 -0.74
CA TYR A 1010 -20.19 -10.46 -0.89
C TYR A 1010 -21.21 -11.34 -1.60
N VAL A 1011 -20.72 -12.35 -2.31
CA VAL A 1011 -21.51 -13.32 -3.08
C VAL A 1011 -21.36 -14.71 -2.47
N LEU A 1012 -22.48 -15.38 -2.17
CA LEU A 1012 -22.51 -16.74 -1.66
C LEU A 1012 -22.91 -17.74 -2.76
N THR A 1013 -22.20 -18.86 -2.84
CA THR A 1013 -22.50 -19.95 -3.79
C THR A 1013 -22.43 -21.31 -3.10
N ILE A 1014 -23.52 -22.10 -3.12
CA ILE A 1014 -23.51 -23.48 -2.61
C ILE A 1014 -22.59 -24.35 -3.46
N THR A 1015 -21.70 -25.09 -2.81
CA THR A 1015 -20.75 -26.03 -3.44
C THR A 1015 -21.01 -27.50 -3.10
N GLY A 1016 -21.78 -27.80 -2.04
CA GLY A 1016 -22.13 -29.17 -1.65
C GLY A 1016 -23.12 -29.27 -0.48
N GLY A 1017 -23.60 -30.49 -0.20
CA GLY A 1017 -24.44 -30.77 0.98
C GLY A 1017 -25.90 -30.34 0.92
N ASN A 1018 -26.42 -29.93 -0.24
CA ASN A 1018 -27.83 -29.62 -0.43
C ASN A 1018 -28.67 -30.87 -0.76
N ASP A 1019 -29.98 -30.82 -0.48
CA ASP A 1019 -30.98 -31.83 -0.85
C ASP A 1019 -30.69 -33.25 -0.30
N GLN A 1020 -30.29 -33.33 0.98
CA GLN A 1020 -29.96 -34.59 1.66
C GLN A 1020 -30.87 -34.90 2.86
N GLU A 1021 -30.86 -36.17 3.27
CA GLU A 1021 -31.65 -36.67 4.40
C GLU A 1021 -30.79 -37.52 5.33
N THR A 1022 -31.12 -37.52 6.62
CA THR A 1022 -30.48 -38.39 7.62
C THR A 1022 -31.47 -38.81 8.71
N LEU A 1023 -31.08 -39.75 9.57
CA LEU A 1023 -31.91 -40.13 10.71
C LEU A 1023 -31.88 -39.04 11.79
N ILE A 1024 -33.01 -38.83 12.48
CA ILE A 1024 -33.06 -37.93 13.64
C ILE A 1024 -31.93 -38.21 14.64
N GLY A 1025 -31.30 -37.16 15.17
CA GLY A 1025 -30.17 -37.26 16.10
C GLY A 1025 -28.84 -37.73 15.48
N THR A 1026 -28.72 -37.76 14.14
CA THR A 1026 -27.49 -38.19 13.46
C THR A 1026 -26.98 -37.14 12.47
N ALA A 1027 -25.67 -37.18 12.21
CA ALA A 1027 -25.02 -36.28 11.25
C ALA A 1027 -25.51 -36.54 9.81
N PHE A 1028 -25.53 -35.49 9.00
CA PHE A 1028 -25.73 -35.58 7.56
C PHE A 1028 -24.53 -36.24 6.88
N ALA A 1029 -24.73 -36.81 5.68
CA ALA A 1029 -23.68 -37.59 5.01
C ALA A 1029 -22.61 -36.68 4.38
N ASP A 1030 -23.05 -35.59 3.76
CA ASP A 1030 -22.19 -34.59 3.16
C ASP A 1030 -22.24 -33.29 3.99
N PRO A 1031 -21.11 -32.59 4.22
CA PRO A 1031 -21.12 -31.29 4.88
C PRO A 1031 -21.92 -30.25 4.06
N LEU A 1032 -22.58 -29.32 4.76
CA LEU A 1032 -23.15 -28.12 4.15
C LEU A 1032 -21.99 -27.24 3.68
N ALA A 1033 -21.80 -27.15 2.36
CA ALA A 1033 -20.64 -26.51 1.77
C ALA A 1033 -21.01 -25.35 0.83
N LEU A 1034 -20.33 -24.22 0.98
CA LEU A 1034 -20.46 -23.04 0.12
C LEU A 1034 -19.14 -22.29 -0.01
N THR A 1035 -19.09 -21.37 -0.97
CA THR A 1035 -18.05 -20.33 -1.07
C THR A 1035 -18.65 -18.96 -0.82
N ILE A 1036 -17.93 -18.11 -0.10
CA ILE A 1036 -18.13 -16.66 -0.05
C ILE A 1036 -16.99 -15.97 -0.81
N VAL A 1037 -17.34 -15.04 -1.70
CA VAL A 1037 -16.38 -14.29 -2.52
C VAL A 1037 -16.77 -12.82 -2.50
N PRO A 1038 -15.84 -11.88 -2.24
CA PRO A 1038 -16.15 -10.46 -2.28
C PRO A 1038 -16.40 -10.02 -3.73
N VAL A 1039 -17.23 -8.98 -3.89
CA VAL A 1039 -17.48 -8.38 -5.21
C VAL A 1039 -16.20 -7.75 -5.76
N ASP A 1040 -15.41 -7.14 -4.88
CA ASP A 1040 -14.06 -6.66 -5.16
C ASP A 1040 -13.03 -7.56 -4.48
N ALA A 1041 -12.13 -8.14 -5.26
CA ALA A 1041 -11.12 -9.09 -4.76
C ALA A 1041 -10.16 -8.48 -3.72
N SER A 1042 -10.13 -7.15 -3.58
CA SER A 1042 -9.37 -6.47 -2.54
C SER A 1042 -10.04 -6.53 -1.16
N GLU A 1043 -11.34 -6.84 -1.03
CA GLU A 1043 -12.06 -6.87 0.26
C GLU A 1043 -11.79 -8.16 1.05
N PRO A 1044 -11.72 -8.11 2.40
CA PRO A 1044 -11.23 -9.21 3.19
C PRO A 1044 -12.37 -10.13 3.58
N ILE A 1045 -12.10 -11.43 3.66
CA ILE A 1045 -13.08 -12.43 4.10
C ILE A 1045 -12.69 -13.03 5.46
N SER A 1046 -11.38 -13.22 5.68
CA SER A 1046 -10.86 -13.93 6.85
C SER A 1046 -11.25 -13.22 8.14
N GLY A 1047 -11.73 -13.97 9.13
CA GLY A 1047 -12.27 -13.45 10.40
C GLY A 1047 -13.72 -12.96 10.30
N GLY A 1048 -14.31 -12.91 9.11
CA GLY A 1048 -15.73 -12.61 8.93
C GLY A 1048 -16.61 -13.74 9.47
N GLN A 1049 -17.91 -13.47 9.62
CA GLN A 1049 -18.86 -14.45 10.15
C GLN A 1049 -19.92 -14.82 9.11
N LEU A 1050 -20.30 -16.10 9.10
CA LEU A 1050 -21.43 -16.63 8.38
C LEU A 1050 -22.36 -17.35 9.35
N THR A 1051 -23.64 -17.01 9.34
CA THR A 1051 -24.64 -17.68 10.17
C THR A 1051 -25.44 -18.67 9.34
N LEU A 1052 -25.46 -19.93 9.78
CA LEU A 1052 -26.41 -20.94 9.32
C LEU A 1052 -27.60 -20.96 10.28
N THR A 1053 -28.81 -20.77 9.75
CA THR A 1053 -30.04 -20.76 10.55
C THR A 1053 -31.03 -21.79 10.02
N ALA A 1054 -31.36 -22.76 10.87
CA ALA A 1054 -32.46 -23.70 10.70
C ALA A 1054 -33.67 -23.25 11.55
N PRO A 1055 -34.88 -23.81 11.35
CA PRO A 1055 -36.04 -23.48 12.16
C PRO A 1055 -35.81 -23.73 13.65
N ALA A 1056 -36.26 -22.83 14.53
CA ALA A 1056 -36.10 -23.02 15.98
C ALA A 1056 -36.98 -24.13 16.57
N ASP A 1057 -38.11 -24.42 15.91
CA ASP A 1057 -39.11 -25.40 16.30
C ASP A 1057 -39.29 -26.45 15.18
N ASP A 1058 -39.81 -27.63 15.54
CA ASP A 1058 -40.03 -28.79 14.64
C ASP A 1058 -38.71 -29.38 14.07
N ALA A 1059 -38.73 -29.94 12.85
CA ALA A 1059 -37.56 -30.53 12.22
C ALA A 1059 -36.49 -29.46 11.94
N SER A 1060 -35.28 -29.68 12.45
CA SER A 1060 -34.19 -28.71 12.41
C SER A 1060 -32.80 -29.36 12.52
N LEU A 1061 -31.77 -28.51 12.54
CA LEU A 1061 -30.42 -28.85 12.97
C LEU A 1061 -30.30 -28.80 14.51
N GLU A 1062 -29.29 -29.49 15.04
CA GLU A 1062 -28.84 -29.38 16.44
C GLU A 1062 -27.34 -29.01 16.46
N PRO A 1063 -26.97 -27.77 16.86
CA PRO A 1063 -27.87 -26.66 17.21
C PRO A 1063 -28.61 -26.07 15.98
N ALA A 1064 -29.76 -25.41 16.21
CA ALA A 1064 -30.57 -24.80 15.14
C ALA A 1064 -29.92 -23.55 14.52
N THR A 1065 -28.91 -22.98 15.16
CA THR A 1065 -28.14 -21.85 14.63
C THR A 1065 -26.67 -22.10 14.91
N GLU A 1066 -25.85 -21.92 13.87
CA GLU A 1066 -24.40 -22.04 13.94
C GLU A 1066 -23.78 -20.78 13.34
N VAL A 1067 -22.78 -20.21 14.02
CA VAL A 1067 -21.97 -19.11 13.50
C VAL A 1067 -20.61 -19.67 13.12
N ILE A 1068 -20.23 -19.48 11.86
CA ILE A 1068 -19.00 -19.97 11.27
C ILE A 1068 -18.09 -18.78 11.03
N GLU A 1069 -16.90 -18.81 11.62
CA GLU A 1069 -15.83 -17.89 11.29
C GLU A 1069 -15.22 -18.27 9.93
N LEU A 1070 -15.00 -17.28 9.09
CA LEU A 1070 -14.55 -17.44 7.72
C LEU A 1070 -13.03 -17.41 7.63
N GLU A 1071 -12.47 -18.29 6.80
CA GLU A 1071 -11.05 -18.29 6.46
C GLU A 1071 -10.78 -17.47 5.18
N SER A 1072 -9.52 -17.14 4.91
CA SER A 1072 -9.11 -16.41 3.70
C SER A 1072 -9.51 -17.07 2.39
N SER A 1073 -9.72 -18.39 2.38
CA SER A 1073 -10.17 -19.14 1.22
C SER A 1073 -11.64 -18.88 0.84
N GLY A 1074 -12.43 -18.32 1.77
CA GLY A 1074 -13.88 -18.17 1.63
C GLY A 1074 -14.64 -19.49 1.51
N LEU A 1075 -13.98 -20.65 1.72
CA LEU A 1075 -14.61 -21.96 1.68
C LEU A 1075 -15.21 -22.29 3.04
N VAL A 1076 -16.48 -22.68 3.05
CA VAL A 1076 -17.19 -23.14 4.24
C VAL A 1076 -17.60 -24.59 4.05
N SER A 1077 -17.36 -25.42 5.07
CA SER A 1077 -17.77 -26.83 5.11
C SER A 1077 -18.17 -27.21 6.53
N TYR A 1078 -19.47 -27.33 6.80
CA TYR A 1078 -20.01 -27.63 8.13
C TYR A 1078 -20.78 -28.97 8.15
N LEU A 1079 -20.36 -29.91 8.98
CA LEU A 1079 -21.03 -31.20 9.14
C LEU A 1079 -22.19 -31.09 10.13
N ALA A 1080 -23.38 -30.81 9.62
CA ALA A 1080 -24.57 -30.58 10.44
C ALA A 1080 -25.18 -31.89 11.00
N THR A 1081 -25.89 -31.79 12.13
CA THR A 1081 -26.62 -32.90 12.78
C THR A 1081 -28.11 -32.62 12.83
N ALA A 1082 -28.92 -33.62 12.47
CA ALA A 1082 -30.37 -33.56 12.57
C ALA A 1082 -30.82 -33.56 14.04
N ASN A 1083 -31.79 -32.72 14.40
CA ASN A 1083 -32.44 -32.78 15.71
C ASN A 1083 -33.36 -34.02 15.86
N GLU A 1084 -34.05 -34.14 17.00
CA GLU A 1084 -34.91 -35.29 17.31
C GLU A 1084 -36.31 -35.27 16.66
N VAL A 1085 -36.58 -34.35 15.73
CA VAL A 1085 -37.89 -34.18 15.10
C VAL A 1085 -37.82 -34.49 13.60
N ASP A 1086 -38.78 -35.26 13.10
CA ASP A 1086 -38.87 -35.66 11.70
C ASP A 1086 -39.56 -34.62 10.81
N GLY A 1087 -39.10 -34.48 9.58
CA GLY A 1087 -39.66 -33.54 8.60
C GLY A 1087 -38.60 -32.87 7.72
N SER A 1088 -39.08 -32.21 6.67
CA SER A 1088 -38.24 -31.40 5.77
C SER A 1088 -38.21 -29.94 6.23
N TYR A 1089 -37.05 -29.32 6.13
CA TYR A 1089 -36.82 -27.93 6.53
C TYR A 1089 -35.75 -27.28 5.65
N VAL A 1090 -35.61 -25.96 5.79
CA VAL A 1090 -34.63 -25.15 5.07
C VAL A 1090 -33.64 -24.59 6.06
N VAL A 1091 -32.34 -24.71 5.76
CA VAL A 1091 -31.26 -24.03 6.46
C VAL A 1091 -30.81 -22.86 5.59
N THR A 1092 -30.95 -21.63 6.08
CA THR A 1092 -30.49 -20.43 5.38
C THR A 1092 -29.08 -20.08 5.81
N ALA A 1093 -28.18 -19.84 4.86
CA ALA A 1093 -26.88 -19.25 5.11
C ALA A 1093 -26.96 -17.75 4.84
N THR A 1094 -26.67 -16.95 5.86
CA THR A 1094 -26.75 -15.49 5.82
C THR A 1094 -25.54 -14.86 6.47
N THR A 1095 -25.13 -13.70 5.96
CA THR A 1095 -24.17 -12.81 6.59
C THR A 1095 -24.50 -11.38 6.17
N THR A 1096 -24.16 -10.38 6.97
CA THR A 1096 -24.37 -8.97 6.63
C THR A 1096 -23.47 -8.59 5.44
N GLY A 1097 -23.93 -7.70 4.55
CA GLY A 1097 -23.23 -7.31 3.32
C GLY A 1097 -23.40 -8.26 2.14
N ILE A 1098 -24.42 -9.14 2.16
CA ILE A 1098 -24.77 -9.99 1.01
C ILE A 1098 -26.03 -9.49 0.33
N THR A 1099 -26.04 -9.58 -0.99
CA THR A 1099 -27.20 -9.19 -1.80
C THR A 1099 -28.25 -10.30 -1.91
N THR A 1100 -27.84 -11.56 -1.76
CA THR A 1100 -28.75 -12.73 -1.83
C THR A 1100 -28.32 -13.88 -0.91
N PRO A 1101 -29.11 -14.23 0.12
CA PRO A 1101 -28.90 -15.43 0.92
C PRO A 1101 -29.03 -16.73 0.11
N VAL A 1102 -28.31 -17.78 0.52
CA VAL A 1102 -28.44 -19.13 -0.03
C VAL A 1102 -29.10 -20.09 0.97
N ALA A 1103 -29.73 -21.16 0.47
CA ALA A 1103 -30.55 -22.05 1.29
C ALA A 1103 -30.32 -23.52 0.95
N TYR A 1104 -30.18 -24.35 1.99
CA TYR A 1104 -30.12 -25.81 1.90
C TYR A 1104 -31.47 -26.42 2.24
N ASN A 1105 -31.98 -27.35 1.43
CA ASN A 1105 -33.15 -28.16 1.77
C ASN A 1105 -32.67 -29.48 2.40
N LEU A 1106 -33.08 -29.74 3.64
CA LEU A 1106 -32.69 -30.93 4.39
C LEU A 1106 -33.94 -31.68 4.89
N THR A 1107 -33.80 -32.97 5.17
CA THR A 1107 -34.88 -33.78 5.76
C THR A 1107 -34.38 -34.66 6.89
N ASN A 1108 -35.03 -34.56 8.05
CA ASN A 1108 -34.86 -35.47 9.17
C ASN A 1108 -35.85 -36.63 9.02
N THR A 1109 -35.34 -37.86 9.07
CA THR A 1109 -36.14 -39.08 8.86
C THR A 1109 -36.13 -39.97 10.10
N VAL A 1110 -37.15 -40.79 10.25
CA VAL A 1110 -37.22 -41.85 11.27
C VAL A 1110 -36.94 -43.20 10.65
N ALA A 1111 -36.31 -44.10 11.41
CA ALA A 1111 -36.00 -45.44 10.92
C ALA A 1111 -37.29 -46.21 10.58
N ASP A 1112 -37.31 -46.85 9.41
CA ASP A 1112 -38.42 -47.70 8.98
C ASP A 1112 -38.61 -48.90 9.91
N LEU A 1113 -39.82 -49.07 10.42
CA LEU A 1113 -40.17 -50.19 11.28
C LEU A 1113 -40.41 -51.44 10.42
N ALA A 1114 -39.39 -52.28 10.27
CA ALA A 1114 -39.50 -53.52 9.51
C ALA A 1114 -40.33 -54.57 10.28
N ILE A 1115 -41.52 -54.91 9.77
CA ILE A 1115 -42.36 -56.01 10.26
C ILE A 1115 -42.07 -57.25 9.42
N THR A 1116 -41.39 -58.25 10.00
CA THR A 1116 -41.21 -59.55 9.34
C THR A 1116 -42.17 -60.59 9.92
N GLN A 1117 -43.06 -61.11 9.08
CA GLN A 1117 -43.89 -62.28 9.40
C GLN A 1117 -43.19 -63.53 8.85
N SER A 1118 -42.72 -64.40 9.74
CA SER A 1118 -42.22 -65.72 9.33
C SER A 1118 -43.40 -66.69 9.17
N ALA A 1119 -43.55 -67.27 7.98
CA ALA A 1119 -44.49 -68.36 7.75
C ALA A 1119 -43.85 -69.69 8.18
N LEU A 1120 -44.50 -70.42 9.10
CA LEU A 1120 -44.13 -71.79 9.44
C LEU A 1120 -44.40 -72.70 8.23
N THR A 1121 -43.33 -73.26 7.66
CA THR A 1121 -43.38 -74.36 6.70
C THR A 1121 -43.66 -75.66 7.44
N ASP A 1122 -44.91 -75.89 7.85
CA ASP A 1122 -45.31 -77.25 8.17
C ASP A 1122 -46.75 -77.55 7.77
N THR A 1123 -46.98 -78.75 7.25
CA THR A 1123 -48.28 -79.15 6.68
C THR A 1123 -49.20 -79.50 7.84
N VAL A 1124 -50.07 -78.58 8.25
CA VAL A 1124 -50.98 -78.78 9.38
C VAL A 1124 -52.24 -79.56 8.94
N GLY A 1125 -52.45 -80.76 9.49
CA GLY A 1125 -53.71 -81.49 9.39
C GLY A 1125 -54.84 -80.85 10.22
N LEU A 1126 -56.09 -81.09 9.83
CA LEU A 1126 -57.31 -80.48 10.40
C LEU A 1126 -57.36 -80.50 11.95
N ASN A 1127 -57.78 -79.36 12.55
CA ASN A 1127 -58.00 -79.09 13.99
C ASN A 1127 -56.78 -78.82 14.89
N LYS A 1128 -55.82 -78.00 14.46
CA LYS A 1128 -54.80 -77.41 15.36
C LYS A 1128 -54.75 -75.88 15.28
N VAL A 1129 -54.47 -75.25 16.42
CA VAL A 1129 -54.20 -73.81 16.55
C VAL A 1129 -52.83 -73.50 15.97
N VAL A 1130 -52.75 -72.53 15.07
CA VAL A 1130 -51.49 -72.00 14.52
C VAL A 1130 -51.22 -70.66 15.20
N THR A 1131 -50.03 -70.52 15.79
CA THR A 1131 -49.56 -69.27 16.39
C THR A 1131 -48.51 -68.66 15.46
N TYR A 1132 -48.70 -67.41 15.05
CA TYR A 1132 -47.69 -66.62 14.35
C TYR A 1132 -46.86 -65.83 15.36
N THR A 1133 -45.56 -65.72 15.12
CA THR A 1133 -44.70 -64.76 15.81
C THR A 1133 -44.46 -63.59 14.87
N ILE A 1134 -44.92 -62.40 15.26
CA ILE A 1134 -44.57 -61.14 14.60
C ILE A 1134 -43.34 -60.62 15.34
N ALA A 1135 -42.23 -60.47 14.61
CA ALA A 1135 -41.03 -59.83 15.14
C ALA A 1135 -40.96 -58.40 14.63
N PHE A 1136 -40.76 -57.46 15.55
CA PHE A 1136 -40.40 -56.08 15.24
C PHE A 1136 -38.88 -55.99 15.39
N SER A 1137 -38.18 -55.54 14.35
CA SER A 1137 -36.76 -55.22 14.45
C SER A 1137 -36.59 -53.72 14.23
N ASN A 1138 -36.08 -53.03 15.24
CA ASN A 1138 -35.60 -51.65 15.12
C ASN A 1138 -34.09 -51.70 14.86
N SER A 1139 -33.62 -51.06 13.78
CA SER A 1139 -32.19 -50.88 13.50
C SER A 1139 -31.63 -49.56 14.04
N GLY A 1140 -32.47 -48.69 14.59
CA GLY A 1140 -32.09 -47.43 15.25
C GLY A 1140 -31.98 -47.56 16.77
N SER A 1141 -31.30 -46.59 17.40
CA SER A 1141 -30.95 -46.57 18.82
C SER A 1141 -32.07 -46.15 19.78
N ILE A 1142 -33.27 -45.83 19.30
CA ILE A 1142 -34.36 -45.28 20.13
C ILE A 1142 -35.33 -46.40 20.54
N THR A 1143 -35.56 -46.54 21.85
CA THR A 1143 -36.51 -47.46 22.50
C THR A 1143 -37.98 -47.08 22.30
#